data_AF-A0A4Q4ZQE0-F1
#
_entry.id   AF-A0A4Q4ZQE0-F1
#
_cell.length_a   1.000
_cell.length_b   1.000
_cell.length_c   1.000
_cell.angle_alpha   90.00
_cell.angle_beta   90.00
_cell.angle_gamma   90.00
#
_symmetry.space_group_name_H-M   'P 1'
#
loop_
_entity.id
_entity.type
_entity.pdbx_description
1 polymer ?
#
loop_
_entity_poly.entity_id
_entity_poly.type
_entity_poly.pdbx_seq_one_letter_code
_entity_poly.pdbx_strand_id
1 'polypeptide(L)'
;MTSHTRGSHSSARTPTTDRMSAATSTRTRERLRDLEEELERARREATPPASTRTSPVTTTRTRERLSEVEEELERVRLGPRGPDTPPASAYTSPVTTTRTRERLREVEEELGRARRGGAGAARPSTGSPTSTRTREKLREAEALISRLKREGEAAAPSPADASRRLRDLKRDESAAASRAPRRSTAGLLKAVCSTDLLFLMDTTASMSSYIEAAKNQVRSIVSDIGTAFYNEAEVRIAVVSYKDHEDRPNIQFLDFTTSVSAVHSFLDGLAASGGGDTPEDVLGGLRQALDASWKHQTRCIIHIADAPPHGRTLHDLGDSADTYATPGSEPHGLTHQSLLPRLVSLHINYALLRINNSTDRMAYTFLQAYGAAAVDGSLLPTNKYSGYMASGSRRGAARGLLFREAELGTTFAALRHLVVKAVTASASRTAVRHVTWLTKTASVMGPSPGLAPIAELSSADSSATDVPLDSSPPRWDSPSWFDETLVVQGFSLEAIMHGATTLDDMMASDDNILMSVLNLTIRKRKTPFAQGALRLAFHARTSFSTNNYVVKTSKRRGELLPLFTEDMRCQALCKSFALEFNSLLDGEHTIDFLATACFKGNSSSTDATTCISLEPFLEGTYVKYNGNAGYVEDRPDDPVNRACQAFSHFTFERSKGQFLVCDLQGVGKFLTDPVIHTADDNRFKLSRTNLGLEGMKLFFASHECNDECRRLGLRSSQATLASGTRVFREAWPTMADVVCCSNKMCERILRRAEANAPERFPGYHWCDVCLPQLEAFTVKWSCVEPGPTHDFEVSRFFYESQGLPTPRKCPRHREAGALTAARSATRTSSRSDTVLDTMADRTIASTRVADGLWSSLRSATEIA
;
A
#
# COMPACT_ATOMS: atom_id res chain seq x y z
N MET A 1 -0.32 65.79 -13.82
CA MET A 1 -1.31 66.88 -13.96
C MET A 1 -2.71 66.26 -13.93
N THR A 2 -3.50 66.65 -12.92
CA THR A 2 -4.99 66.83 -12.91
C THR A 2 -5.86 65.93 -13.82
N SER A 3 -6.67 64.98 -13.31
CA SER A 3 -8.00 65.10 -12.66
C SER A 3 -9.15 65.62 -13.53
N HIS A 4 -10.24 64.83 -13.64
CA HIS A 4 -11.69 65.19 -13.60
C HIS A 4 -12.53 64.09 -14.30
N THR A 5 -13.49 63.35 -13.72
CA THR A 5 -14.83 63.63 -13.09
C THR A 5 -15.92 64.18 -14.02
N ARG A 6 -17.02 63.44 -14.26
CA ARG A 6 -18.44 63.64 -13.82
C ARG A 6 -19.56 63.22 -14.80
N GLY A 7 -20.70 62.79 -14.22
CA GLY A 7 -22.09 62.86 -14.74
C GLY A 7 -22.80 61.50 -14.90
N SER A 8 -24.07 61.23 -14.55
CA SER A 8 -25.20 62.03 -14.01
C SER A 8 -26.46 61.14 -13.73
N HIS A 9 -27.30 61.59 -12.78
CA HIS A 9 -28.79 61.46 -12.54
C HIS A 9 -29.74 60.69 -13.50
N SER A 10 -31.00 60.31 -13.21
CA SER A 10 -31.92 60.12 -12.06
C SER A 10 -33.27 59.57 -12.64
N SER A 11 -34.17 58.98 -11.82
CA SER A 11 -35.64 59.24 -11.79
C SER A 11 -36.48 58.05 -11.25
N ALA A 12 -37.63 58.39 -10.67
CA ALA A 12 -38.41 57.69 -9.66
C ALA A 12 -39.73 57.06 -10.16
N ARG A 13 -40.31 56.11 -9.39
CA ARG A 13 -41.73 56.07 -8.94
C ARG A 13 -42.07 54.79 -8.14
N THR A 14 -42.87 54.94 -7.08
CA THR A 14 -43.54 53.91 -6.24
C THR A 14 -45.04 53.80 -6.65
N PRO A 15 -45.82 52.75 -6.28
CA PRO A 15 -46.41 52.59 -4.92
C PRO A 15 -46.69 51.14 -4.38
N THR A 16 -46.70 51.02 -3.02
CA THR A 16 -47.54 50.21 -2.05
C THR A 16 -48.10 48.81 -2.41
N THR A 17 -48.26 47.76 -1.57
CA THR A 17 -48.23 47.40 -0.11
C THR A 17 -48.33 45.84 -0.06
N ASP A 18 -47.83 45.03 0.88
CA ASP A 18 -48.24 44.90 2.29
C ASP A 18 -47.36 43.85 3.08
N ARG A 19 -47.21 44.10 4.40
CA ARG A 19 -46.89 43.25 5.59
C ARG A 19 -45.94 42.02 5.56
N MET A 20 -44.87 42.07 6.37
CA MET A 20 -44.75 41.44 7.72
C MET A 20 -43.40 41.75 8.40
N SER A 21 -43.42 41.78 9.73
CA SER A 21 -42.53 42.40 10.72
C SER A 21 -41.22 41.68 11.09
N ALA A 22 -40.18 42.44 11.47
CA ALA A 22 -39.49 42.35 12.77
C ALA A 22 -38.46 43.50 12.94
N ALA A 23 -38.73 44.42 13.87
CA ALA A 23 -37.83 45.51 14.26
C ALA A 23 -37.09 45.15 15.55
N THR A 24 -35.80 45.45 15.65
CA THR A 24 -35.09 45.57 16.93
C THR A 24 -34.56 46.99 17.08
N SER A 25 -34.97 47.59 18.18
CA SER A 25 -34.96 49.02 18.49
C SER A 25 -33.58 49.60 18.78
N THR A 26 -33.36 50.84 18.34
CA THR A 26 -32.28 51.76 18.73
C THR A 26 -32.08 51.90 20.25
N ARG A 27 -33.06 51.50 21.08
CA ARG A 27 -32.99 51.52 22.55
C ARG A 27 -32.01 50.51 23.15
N THR A 28 -31.61 49.49 22.40
CA THR A 28 -30.69 48.44 22.87
C THR A 28 -29.21 48.86 22.80
N ARG A 29 -28.86 49.82 21.93
CA ARG A 29 -27.50 50.35 21.81
C ARG A 29 -27.15 51.39 22.88
N GLU A 30 -28.12 52.20 23.33
CA GLU A 30 -27.89 53.15 24.44
C GLU A 30 -27.71 52.43 25.79
N ARG A 31 -28.48 51.37 26.04
CA ARG A 31 -28.41 50.57 27.28
C ARG A 31 -27.07 49.84 27.49
N LEU A 32 -26.37 49.51 26.41
CA LEU A 32 -25.04 48.89 26.47
C LEU A 32 -23.94 49.91 26.82
N ARG A 33 -24.12 51.18 26.47
CA ARG A 33 -23.17 52.25 26.78
C ARG A 33 -23.23 52.67 28.25
N ASP A 34 -24.44 52.73 28.82
CA ASP A 34 -24.65 53.06 30.24
C ASP A 34 -24.08 51.96 31.17
N LEU A 35 -24.19 50.69 30.75
CA LEU A 35 -23.62 49.55 31.49
C LEU A 35 -22.09 49.51 31.45
N GLU A 36 -21.46 49.95 30.37
CA GLU A 36 -20.00 50.06 30.28
C GLU A 36 -19.45 51.19 31.17
N GLU A 37 -20.17 52.31 31.32
CA GLU A 37 -19.79 53.40 32.24
C GLU A 37 -20.01 53.05 33.73
N GLU A 38 -21.06 52.28 34.08
CA GLU A 38 -21.26 51.79 35.46
C GLU A 38 -20.18 50.78 35.87
N LEU A 39 -19.75 49.89 34.96
CA LEU A 39 -18.71 48.90 35.22
C LEU A 39 -17.35 49.56 35.50
N GLU A 40 -17.05 50.65 34.79
CA GLU A 40 -15.79 51.38 34.94
C GLU A 40 -15.79 52.31 36.17
N ARG A 41 -16.98 52.73 36.65
CA ARG A 41 -17.17 53.42 37.94
C ARG A 41 -17.03 52.47 39.12
N ALA A 42 -17.62 51.28 39.03
CA ALA A 42 -17.49 50.23 40.05
C ALA A 42 -16.04 49.72 40.19
N ARG A 43 -15.24 49.76 39.11
CA ARG A 43 -13.80 49.46 39.13
C ARG A 43 -12.94 50.55 39.77
N ARG A 44 -13.42 51.80 39.84
CA ARG A 44 -12.70 52.94 40.45
C ARG A 44 -13.02 53.13 41.93
N GLU A 45 -14.12 52.57 42.45
CA GLU A 45 -14.49 52.65 43.87
C GLU A 45 -13.95 51.51 44.74
N ALA A 46 -13.30 50.50 44.15
CA ALA A 46 -12.75 49.35 44.87
C ALA A 46 -11.25 49.50 45.21
N THR A 47 -10.89 50.49 46.04
CA THR A 47 -9.67 50.41 46.85
C THR A 47 -9.76 51.28 48.11
N PRO A 48 -9.74 50.69 49.32
CA PRO A 48 -9.26 51.42 50.49
C PRO A 48 -8.25 50.61 51.35
N PRO A 49 -7.57 51.29 52.31
CA PRO A 49 -6.26 50.90 52.84
C PRO A 49 -6.31 50.07 54.13
N ALA A 50 -5.11 49.72 54.60
CA ALA A 50 -4.77 48.78 55.66
C ALA A 50 -5.29 49.13 57.08
N SER A 51 -5.73 48.12 57.86
CA SER A 51 -4.97 47.56 59.01
C SER A 51 -5.77 46.55 59.86
N THR A 52 -5.00 45.62 60.45
CA THR A 52 -5.21 44.77 61.66
C THR A 52 -6.28 43.66 61.73
N ARG A 53 -5.72 42.43 61.67
CA ARG A 53 -6.10 41.04 62.06
C ARG A 53 -7.31 40.82 62.99
N THR A 54 -8.11 39.79 62.67
CA THR A 54 -8.12 38.44 63.31
C THR A 54 -9.04 37.46 62.56
N SER A 55 -8.72 36.16 62.54
CA SER A 55 -9.22 35.14 61.57
C SER A 55 -10.20 34.12 62.18
N PRO A 56 -11.16 33.55 61.42
CA PRO A 56 -11.80 32.27 61.75
C PRO A 56 -11.59 31.16 60.70
N VAL A 57 -11.83 29.93 61.15
CA VAL A 57 -11.19 28.67 60.74
C VAL A 57 -12.02 27.87 59.72
N THR A 58 -11.44 27.56 58.55
CA THR A 58 -11.82 26.37 57.74
C THR A 58 -11.20 25.14 58.41
N THR A 59 -11.93 24.03 58.57
CA THR A 59 -11.37 22.83 59.24
C THR A 59 -10.10 22.37 58.53
N THR A 60 -8.99 22.34 59.26
CA THR A 60 -7.62 22.10 58.78
C THR A 60 -7.55 20.90 57.83
N ARG A 61 -8.29 19.83 58.18
CA ARG A 61 -8.38 18.57 57.44
C ARG A 61 -8.97 18.68 56.03
N THR A 62 -9.92 19.58 55.79
CA THR A 62 -10.52 19.76 54.46
C THR A 62 -9.60 20.57 53.56
N ARG A 63 -8.85 21.51 54.15
CA ARG A 63 -7.88 22.35 53.47
C ARG A 63 -6.61 21.57 53.09
N GLU A 64 -6.13 20.70 53.98
CA GLU A 64 -5.03 19.76 53.73
C GLU A 64 -5.35 18.78 52.59
N ARG A 65 -6.55 18.18 52.60
CA ARG A 65 -6.97 17.28 51.51
C ARG A 65 -7.14 17.99 50.16
N LEU A 66 -7.63 19.24 50.16
CA LEU A 66 -7.71 20.04 48.94
C LEU A 66 -6.31 20.35 48.38
N SER A 67 -5.34 20.69 49.25
CA SER A 67 -3.96 20.90 48.82
C SER A 67 -3.28 19.63 48.31
N GLU A 68 -3.52 18.47 48.94
CA GLU A 68 -2.97 17.19 48.47
C GLU A 68 -3.49 16.80 47.09
N VAL A 69 -4.80 16.98 46.85
CA VAL A 69 -5.42 16.70 45.54
C VAL A 69 -4.92 17.68 44.48
N GLU A 70 -4.76 18.97 44.80
CA GLU A 70 -4.17 19.97 43.89
C GLU A 70 -2.70 19.65 43.57
N GLU A 71 -1.89 19.25 44.57
CA GLU A 71 -0.49 18.88 44.38
C GLU A 71 -0.34 17.62 43.52
N GLU A 72 -1.22 16.63 43.70
CA GLU A 72 -1.30 15.45 42.84
C GLU A 72 -1.76 15.80 41.41
N LEU A 73 -2.74 16.70 41.26
CA LEU A 73 -3.21 17.17 39.95
C LEU A 73 -2.10 17.90 39.20
N GLU A 74 -1.34 18.74 39.90
CA GLU A 74 -0.22 19.51 39.38
C GLU A 74 0.99 18.59 39.07
N ARG A 75 1.24 17.54 39.87
CA ARG A 75 2.22 16.48 39.55
C ARG A 75 1.85 15.72 38.28
N VAL A 76 0.57 15.36 38.12
CA VAL A 76 0.06 14.68 36.92
C VAL A 76 0.13 15.61 35.69
N ARG A 77 -0.07 16.91 35.90
CA ARG A 77 0.01 17.94 34.85
C ARG A 77 1.44 18.22 34.42
N LEU A 78 2.37 18.48 35.33
CA LEU A 78 3.70 19.00 34.98
C LEU A 78 4.69 17.91 34.57
N GLY A 79 4.50 16.65 34.99
CA GLY A 79 5.60 15.68 35.02
C GLY A 79 6.73 16.14 35.98
N PRO A 80 7.74 15.30 36.25
CA PRO A 80 8.77 15.67 37.22
C PRO A 80 9.63 16.84 36.71
N ARG A 81 9.77 17.90 37.51
CA ARG A 81 10.75 19.00 37.30
C ARG A 81 11.99 18.72 38.15
N GLY A 82 13.18 18.83 37.56
CA GLY A 82 14.46 18.79 38.29
C GLY A 82 14.78 20.13 38.98
N PRO A 83 15.76 20.18 39.91
CA PRO A 83 16.00 21.36 40.76
C PRO A 83 16.62 22.58 40.07
N ASP A 84 17.16 22.46 38.85
CA ASP A 84 17.92 23.54 38.22
C ASP A 84 17.47 23.80 36.78
N THR A 85 16.36 24.53 36.59
CA THR A 85 16.02 25.07 35.26
C THR A 85 15.42 26.47 35.41
N PRO A 86 16.06 27.53 34.89
CA PRO A 86 15.51 28.89 34.93
C PRO A 86 14.34 29.05 33.94
N PRO A 87 13.47 30.07 34.12
CA PRO A 87 12.26 30.20 33.33
C PRO A 87 12.61 30.77 31.95
N ALA A 88 12.50 29.95 30.91
CA ALA A 88 12.43 30.43 29.54
C ALA A 88 11.22 29.81 28.81
N SER A 89 10.64 30.64 27.96
CA SER A 89 9.32 30.59 27.34
C SER A 89 8.93 29.30 26.61
N ALA A 90 7.65 28.97 26.76
CA ALA A 90 6.76 28.30 25.81
C ALA A 90 7.18 26.91 25.26
N TYR A 91 6.19 26.01 25.26
CA TYR A 91 6.18 24.65 24.70
C TYR A 91 6.70 23.53 25.59
N THR A 92 5.76 22.94 26.33
CA THR A 92 5.45 21.51 26.24
C THR A 92 4.07 21.33 26.90
N SER A 93 3.07 20.91 26.13
CA SER A 93 1.77 20.54 26.73
C SER A 93 1.79 19.07 27.15
N PRO A 94 1.26 18.70 28.33
CA PRO A 94 1.28 17.32 28.83
C PRO A 94 0.34 16.40 28.02
N VAL A 95 0.65 15.11 28.03
CA VAL A 95 -0.09 14.01 27.38
C VAL A 95 -1.46 13.81 28.07
N THR A 96 -2.42 14.68 27.76
CA THR A 96 -3.83 14.52 28.14
C THR A 96 -4.70 14.97 26.96
N THR A 97 -5.75 14.20 26.64
CA THR A 97 -6.66 14.51 25.53
C THR A 97 -7.29 15.90 25.71
N THR A 98 -7.73 16.56 24.64
CA THR A 98 -8.39 17.88 24.70
C THR A 98 -9.56 17.88 25.68
N ARG A 99 -10.34 16.79 25.68
CA ARG A 99 -11.45 16.56 26.62
C ARG A 99 -10.98 16.36 28.06
N THR A 100 -9.82 15.74 28.27
CA THR A 100 -9.20 15.60 29.60
C THR A 100 -8.69 16.95 30.12
N ARG A 101 -8.12 17.80 29.24
CA ARG A 101 -7.64 19.14 29.61
C ARG A 101 -8.78 20.09 29.95
N GLU A 102 -9.88 20.06 29.21
CA GLU A 102 -11.09 20.84 29.53
C GLU A 102 -11.66 20.43 30.88
N ARG A 103 -11.79 19.13 31.14
CA ARG A 103 -12.28 18.63 32.44
C ARG A 103 -11.33 18.92 33.61
N LEU A 104 -10.02 18.85 33.38
CA LEU A 104 -9.00 19.26 34.38
C LEU A 104 -9.15 20.75 34.69
N ARG A 105 -9.31 21.59 33.66
CA ARG A 105 -9.49 23.03 33.81
C ARG A 105 -10.81 23.38 34.51
N GLU A 106 -11.89 22.68 34.20
CA GLU A 106 -13.18 22.83 34.90
C GLU A 106 -13.07 22.47 36.38
N VAL A 107 -12.41 21.35 36.70
CA VAL A 107 -12.19 20.91 38.08
C VAL A 107 -11.28 21.90 38.84
N GLU A 108 -10.20 22.39 38.23
CA GLU A 108 -9.28 23.39 38.81
C GLU A 108 -9.98 24.73 39.04
N GLU A 109 -10.73 25.22 38.05
CA GLU A 109 -11.41 26.50 38.14
C GLU A 109 -12.51 26.45 39.21
N GLU A 110 -13.19 25.31 39.37
CA GLU A 110 -14.17 25.11 40.44
C GLU A 110 -13.57 24.82 41.82
N LEU A 111 -12.44 24.12 41.94
CA LEU A 111 -11.67 24.02 43.20
C LEU A 111 -11.19 25.42 43.62
N GLY A 112 -10.72 26.20 42.66
CA GLY A 112 -10.35 27.60 42.82
C GLY A 112 -11.53 28.48 43.26
N ARG A 113 -12.75 28.22 42.74
CA ARG A 113 -13.99 28.88 43.22
C ARG A 113 -14.38 28.44 44.63
N ALA A 114 -14.25 27.15 44.97
CA ALA A 114 -14.53 26.62 46.30
C ALA A 114 -13.62 27.24 47.38
N ARG A 115 -12.37 27.56 47.01
CA ARG A 115 -11.42 28.30 47.85
C ARG A 115 -11.77 29.78 47.99
N ARG A 116 -12.30 30.42 46.93
CA ARG A 116 -12.74 31.82 46.92
C ARG A 116 -14.09 32.05 47.64
N GLY A 117 -14.92 31.01 47.72
CA GLY A 117 -16.25 31.06 48.39
C GLY A 117 -16.23 31.17 49.92
N GLY A 118 -15.06 31.26 50.55
CA GLY A 118 -14.93 31.49 52.01
C GLY A 118 -14.91 32.96 52.44
N ALA A 119 -14.99 33.90 51.49
CA ALA A 119 -14.90 35.34 51.75
C ALA A 119 -16.12 36.06 51.14
N GLY A 120 -17.26 35.93 51.78
CA GLY A 120 -18.48 36.64 51.40
C GLY A 120 -19.50 36.57 52.53
N ALA A 121 -19.91 37.73 53.01
CA ALA A 121 -20.86 37.99 54.08
C ALA A 121 -21.88 36.88 54.39
N ALA A 122 -22.04 36.54 55.67
CA ALA A 122 -23.28 35.92 56.15
C ALA A 122 -23.69 36.50 57.51
N ARG A 123 -24.91 37.06 57.57
CA ARG A 123 -25.67 37.21 58.83
C ARG A 123 -26.12 35.81 59.30
N PRO A 124 -26.38 35.60 60.60
CA PRO A 124 -26.58 34.27 61.16
C PRO A 124 -28.05 33.84 61.05
N SER A 125 -28.30 32.66 60.47
CA SER A 125 -29.48 31.84 60.80
C SER A 125 -29.26 30.39 60.36
N THR A 126 -29.14 29.51 61.35
CA THR A 126 -29.58 28.10 61.39
C THR A 126 -29.46 27.24 60.13
N GLY A 127 -28.59 26.21 60.19
CA GLY A 127 -28.68 25.00 59.38
C GLY A 127 -27.69 24.89 58.21
N SER A 128 -26.67 24.05 58.38
CA SER A 128 -25.66 23.64 57.40
C SER A 128 -26.21 23.08 56.08
N PRO A 129 -25.64 23.48 54.92
CA PRO A 129 -25.46 22.52 53.82
C PRO A 129 -24.15 22.73 53.02
N THR A 130 -23.03 23.09 53.66
CA THR A 130 -21.75 23.32 52.96
C THR A 130 -20.79 22.13 52.94
N SER A 131 -21.24 20.90 53.23
CA SER A 131 -20.33 19.73 53.35
C SER A 131 -20.57 18.54 52.40
N THR A 132 -21.70 18.46 51.69
CA THR A 132 -22.01 17.32 50.80
C THR A 132 -21.45 17.51 49.39
N ARG A 133 -21.75 18.65 48.74
CA ARG A 133 -21.34 18.93 47.36
C ARG A 133 -19.81 18.98 47.19
N THR A 134 -19.09 19.53 48.16
CA THR A 134 -17.62 19.58 48.16
C THR A 134 -17.00 18.19 48.35
N ARG A 135 -17.59 17.32 49.19
CA ARG A 135 -17.13 15.94 49.39
C ARG A 135 -17.41 15.05 48.18
N GLU A 136 -18.55 15.24 47.54
CA GLU A 136 -18.96 14.50 46.34
C GLU A 136 -18.04 14.84 45.15
N LYS A 137 -17.72 16.13 44.97
CA LYS A 137 -16.75 16.58 43.96
C LYS A 137 -15.31 16.19 44.27
N LEU A 138 -14.91 16.14 45.55
CA LEU A 138 -13.60 15.59 45.94
C LEU A 138 -13.49 14.11 45.57
N ARG A 139 -14.57 13.33 45.76
CA ARG A 139 -14.65 11.93 45.31
C ARG A 139 -14.62 11.82 43.78
N GLU A 140 -15.25 12.72 43.05
CA GLU A 140 -15.16 12.77 41.58
C GLU A 140 -13.73 13.08 41.10
N ALA A 141 -13.04 14.01 41.75
CA ALA A 141 -11.64 14.34 41.46
C ALA A 141 -10.69 13.18 41.81
N GLU A 142 -10.86 12.55 42.98
CA GLU A 142 -10.11 11.35 43.39
C GLU A 142 -10.37 10.16 42.44
N ALA A 143 -11.61 9.99 41.97
CA ALA A 143 -11.99 8.98 40.99
C ALA A 143 -11.43 9.27 39.59
N LEU A 144 -11.34 10.55 39.20
CA LEU A 144 -10.70 11.00 37.96
C LEU A 144 -9.18 10.79 38.02
N ILE A 145 -8.52 11.13 39.13
CA ILE A 145 -7.10 10.86 39.37
C ILE A 145 -6.83 9.36 39.32
N SER A 146 -7.66 8.55 39.99
CA SER A 146 -7.55 7.08 39.93
C SER A 146 -7.79 6.54 38.52
N ARG A 147 -8.67 7.19 37.74
CA ARG A 147 -8.91 6.83 36.33
C ARG A 147 -7.75 7.24 35.43
N LEU A 148 -7.16 8.40 35.63
CA LEU A 148 -5.98 8.86 34.89
C LEU A 148 -4.73 8.06 35.25
N LYS A 149 -4.61 7.63 36.51
CA LYS A 149 -3.62 6.63 36.94
C LYS A 149 -3.85 5.31 36.20
N ARG A 150 -5.09 4.80 36.15
CA ARG A 150 -5.47 3.60 35.37
C ARG A 150 -5.30 3.73 33.85
N GLU A 151 -5.58 4.89 33.27
CA GLU A 151 -5.43 5.18 31.84
C GLU A 151 -3.94 5.36 31.46
N GLY A 152 -3.11 5.85 32.40
CA GLY A 152 -1.65 5.81 32.31
C GLY A 152 -1.02 4.46 32.71
N GLU A 153 -1.83 3.55 33.25
CA GLU A 153 -1.55 2.14 33.56
C GLU A 153 -2.18 1.24 32.49
N ALA A 154 -2.03 1.57 31.20
CA ALA A 154 -1.95 0.50 30.22
C ALA A 154 -0.65 -0.27 30.49
N ALA A 155 -0.67 -1.11 31.54
CA ALA A 155 0.45 -1.94 31.92
C ALA A 155 0.90 -2.69 30.68
N ALA A 156 2.18 -2.57 30.33
CA ALA A 156 2.71 -3.41 29.28
C ALA A 156 2.40 -4.86 29.64
N PRO A 157 2.00 -5.68 28.66
CA PRO A 157 1.72 -7.08 28.92
C PRO A 157 2.91 -7.69 29.64
N SER A 158 2.66 -8.39 30.74
CA SER A 158 3.70 -9.22 31.32
C SER A 158 4.19 -10.23 30.27
N PRO A 159 5.41 -10.78 30.39
CA PRO A 159 5.86 -11.84 29.49
C PRO A 159 4.87 -13.01 29.38
N ALA A 160 4.16 -13.32 30.48
CA ALA A 160 3.11 -14.32 30.52
C ALA A 160 1.87 -13.91 29.72
N ASP A 161 1.44 -12.65 29.81
CA ASP A 161 0.32 -12.11 29.02
C ASP A 161 0.65 -12.08 27.52
N ALA A 162 1.87 -11.66 27.18
CA ALA A 162 2.34 -11.64 25.80
C ALA A 162 2.33 -13.05 25.20
N SER A 163 2.89 -14.03 25.93
CA SER A 163 2.89 -15.44 25.53
C SER A 163 1.48 -16.01 25.38
N ARG A 164 0.56 -15.69 26.30
CA ARG A 164 -0.85 -16.10 26.23
C ARG A 164 -1.52 -15.57 24.96
N ARG A 165 -1.30 -14.30 24.63
CA ARG A 165 -1.90 -13.65 23.45
C ARG A 165 -1.38 -14.20 22.14
N LEU A 166 -0.09 -14.49 22.05
CA LEU A 166 0.48 -15.15 20.86
C LEU A 166 -0.15 -16.54 20.66
N ARG A 167 -0.36 -17.32 21.73
CA ARG A 167 -1.08 -18.60 21.65
C ARG A 167 -2.54 -18.42 21.20
N ASP A 168 -3.23 -17.42 21.75
CA ASP A 168 -4.61 -17.12 21.36
C ASP A 168 -4.69 -16.75 19.86
N LEU A 169 -3.76 -15.92 19.36
CA LEU A 169 -3.67 -15.56 17.94
C LEU A 169 -3.44 -16.78 17.05
N LYS A 170 -2.47 -17.66 17.39
CA LYS A 170 -2.20 -18.88 16.63
C LYS A 170 -3.43 -19.80 16.53
N ARG A 171 -4.20 -19.90 17.62
CA ARG A 171 -5.47 -20.67 17.63
C ARG A 171 -6.50 -20.02 16.71
N ASP A 172 -6.64 -18.70 16.75
CA ASP A 172 -7.58 -17.96 15.92
C ASP A 172 -7.19 -18.03 14.42
N GLU A 173 -5.89 -17.99 14.10
CA GLU A 173 -5.36 -18.23 12.74
C GLU A 173 -5.72 -19.63 12.24
N SER A 174 -5.47 -20.66 13.05
CA SER A 174 -5.81 -22.04 12.70
C SER A 174 -7.31 -22.23 12.47
N ALA A 175 -8.15 -21.59 13.30
CA ALA A 175 -9.60 -21.60 13.16
C ALA A 175 -10.07 -20.83 11.91
N ALA A 176 -9.44 -19.70 11.58
CA ALA A 176 -9.73 -18.97 10.35
C ALA A 176 -9.32 -19.78 9.11
N ALA A 177 -8.14 -20.42 9.15
CA ALA A 177 -7.59 -21.21 8.06
C ALA A 177 -8.41 -22.48 7.79
N SER A 178 -9.01 -23.09 8.80
CA SER A 178 -9.92 -24.24 8.63
C SER A 178 -11.27 -23.86 8.03
N ARG A 179 -11.74 -22.63 8.29
CA ARG A 179 -13.00 -22.08 7.74
C ARG A 179 -12.82 -21.46 6.35
N ALA A 180 -11.58 -21.11 5.97
CA ALA A 180 -11.29 -20.54 4.67
C ALA A 180 -11.62 -21.55 3.54
N PRO A 181 -12.38 -21.15 2.52
CA PRO A 181 -12.73 -22.06 1.42
C PRO A 181 -11.47 -22.52 0.69
N ARG A 182 -11.41 -23.80 0.31
CA ARG A 182 -10.40 -24.29 -0.63
C ARG A 182 -10.58 -23.57 -1.97
N ARG A 183 -9.65 -22.70 -2.32
CA ARG A 183 -9.62 -22.03 -3.61
C ARG A 183 -8.86 -22.91 -4.58
N SER A 184 -9.58 -23.52 -5.52
CA SER A 184 -8.93 -24.14 -6.67
C SER A 184 -8.56 -23.01 -7.64
N THR A 185 -7.27 -22.77 -7.81
CA THR A 185 -6.76 -21.94 -8.92
C THR A 185 -6.58 -22.75 -10.19
N ALA A 186 -6.88 -24.06 -10.17
CA ALA A 186 -6.66 -24.95 -11.30
C ALA A 186 -7.33 -24.43 -12.57
N GLY A 187 -6.56 -24.36 -13.66
CA GLY A 187 -7.03 -23.86 -14.95
C GLY A 187 -7.17 -22.34 -15.01
N LEU A 188 -6.71 -21.59 -14.00
CA LEU A 188 -6.68 -20.12 -14.04
C LEU A 188 -5.81 -19.64 -15.20
N LEU A 189 -4.62 -20.21 -15.39
CA LEU A 189 -3.76 -19.88 -16.52
C LEU A 189 -4.51 -20.12 -17.83
N LYS A 190 -5.13 -21.29 -17.98
CA LYS A 190 -5.94 -21.62 -19.17
C LYS A 190 -7.07 -20.62 -19.39
N ALA A 191 -7.85 -20.29 -18.37
CA ALA A 191 -8.99 -19.38 -18.49
C ALA A 191 -8.56 -17.96 -18.89
N VAL A 192 -7.42 -17.50 -18.39
CA VAL A 192 -6.89 -16.15 -18.56
C VAL A 192 -6.12 -15.99 -19.87
N CYS A 193 -5.27 -16.96 -20.20
CA CYS A 193 -4.33 -16.89 -21.31
C CYS A 193 -4.88 -17.49 -22.61
N SER A 194 -6.03 -18.17 -22.59
CA SER A 194 -6.69 -18.58 -23.83
C SER A 194 -7.00 -17.33 -24.68
N THR A 195 -6.57 -17.37 -25.93
CA THR A 195 -6.42 -16.18 -26.78
C THR A 195 -6.99 -16.43 -28.17
N ASP A 196 -7.70 -15.43 -28.67
CA ASP A 196 -8.06 -15.32 -30.08
C ASP A 196 -7.10 -14.35 -30.77
N LEU A 197 -6.37 -14.86 -31.75
CA LEU A 197 -5.39 -14.11 -32.53
C LEU A 197 -5.83 -14.04 -33.99
N LEU A 198 -6.07 -12.83 -34.50
CA LEU A 198 -6.41 -12.61 -35.91
C LEU A 198 -5.26 -11.92 -36.61
N PHE A 199 -4.74 -12.54 -37.67
CA PHE A 199 -3.78 -11.89 -38.58
C PHE A 199 -4.55 -11.18 -39.68
N LEU A 200 -4.39 -9.87 -39.75
CA LEU A 200 -4.91 -9.04 -40.83
C LEU A 200 -3.73 -8.73 -41.76
N MET A 201 -3.79 -9.17 -43.02
CA MET A 201 -2.64 -9.17 -43.92
C MET A 201 -2.93 -8.50 -45.25
N ASP A 202 -2.07 -7.58 -45.62
CA ASP A 202 -1.95 -7.10 -46.98
C ASP A 202 -1.39 -8.18 -47.90
N THR A 203 -2.02 -8.39 -49.06
CA THR A 203 -1.62 -9.38 -50.07
C THR A 203 -1.59 -8.81 -51.49
N THR A 204 -1.40 -7.51 -51.66
CA THR A 204 -1.21 -6.91 -52.99
C THR A 204 0.21 -7.09 -53.52
N ALA A 205 0.47 -6.66 -54.75
CA ALA A 205 1.75 -6.91 -55.41
C ALA A 205 2.95 -6.23 -54.71
N SER A 206 2.75 -5.12 -53.99
CA SER A 206 3.78 -4.44 -53.20
C SER A 206 4.37 -5.34 -52.11
N MET A 207 3.55 -6.22 -51.55
CA MET A 207 3.92 -7.20 -50.54
C MET A 207 4.76 -8.38 -51.06
N SER A 208 5.04 -8.47 -52.36
CA SER A 208 5.73 -9.61 -52.99
C SER A 208 7.08 -9.96 -52.36
N SER A 209 7.86 -8.96 -51.93
CA SER A 209 9.14 -9.18 -51.25
C SER A 209 9.02 -9.58 -49.77
N TYR A 210 7.85 -9.41 -49.17
CA TYR A 210 7.60 -9.59 -47.73
C TYR A 210 6.68 -10.78 -47.40
N ILE A 211 5.86 -11.23 -48.34
CA ILE A 211 4.76 -12.17 -48.08
C ILE A 211 5.22 -13.55 -47.55
N GLU A 212 6.25 -14.15 -48.14
CA GLU A 212 6.76 -15.46 -47.68
C GLU A 212 7.37 -15.38 -46.29
N ALA A 213 8.03 -14.26 -45.99
CA ALA A 213 8.57 -14.03 -44.66
C ALA A 213 7.46 -13.78 -43.63
N ALA A 214 6.40 -13.04 -44.00
CA ALA A 214 5.21 -12.88 -43.17
C ALA A 214 4.53 -14.22 -42.88
N LYS A 215 4.34 -15.09 -43.88
CA LYS A 215 3.79 -16.44 -43.71
C LYS A 215 4.62 -17.27 -42.73
N ASN A 216 5.93 -17.37 -42.93
CA ASN A 216 6.82 -18.12 -42.04
C ASN A 216 6.80 -17.60 -40.60
N GLN A 217 6.59 -16.30 -40.45
CA GLN A 217 6.54 -15.68 -39.14
C GLN A 217 5.23 -15.97 -38.40
N VAL A 218 4.08 -15.94 -39.09
CA VAL A 218 2.80 -16.39 -38.53
C VAL A 218 2.96 -17.80 -37.97
N ARG A 219 3.60 -18.71 -38.72
CA ARG A 219 3.85 -20.10 -38.32
C ARG A 219 4.67 -20.21 -37.03
N SER A 220 5.77 -19.47 -36.92
CA SER A 220 6.59 -19.47 -35.70
C SER A 220 5.79 -18.94 -34.50
N ILE A 221 5.08 -17.83 -34.69
CA ILE A 221 4.27 -17.19 -33.63
C ILE A 221 3.27 -18.18 -33.04
N VAL A 222 2.59 -18.98 -33.87
CA VAL A 222 1.65 -20.02 -33.39
C VAL A 222 2.32 -20.97 -32.38
N SER A 223 3.49 -21.50 -32.75
CA SER A 223 4.25 -22.43 -31.93
C SER A 223 4.75 -21.79 -30.64
N ASP A 224 5.23 -20.54 -30.73
CA ASP A 224 5.81 -19.84 -29.59
C ASP A 224 4.77 -19.41 -28.58
N ILE A 225 3.59 -18.95 -29.02
CA ILE A 225 2.48 -18.60 -28.13
C ILE A 225 1.99 -19.85 -27.36
N GLY A 226 1.86 -21.00 -28.04
CA GLY A 226 1.51 -22.26 -27.39
C GLY A 226 2.52 -22.62 -26.29
N THR A 227 3.81 -22.53 -26.62
CA THR A 227 4.90 -22.76 -25.67
C THR A 227 4.89 -21.74 -24.52
N ALA A 228 4.60 -20.47 -24.81
CA ALA A 228 4.60 -19.41 -23.82
C ALA A 228 3.52 -19.60 -22.74
N PHE A 229 2.40 -20.22 -23.09
CA PHE A 229 1.33 -20.55 -22.15
C PHE A 229 1.29 -22.04 -21.78
N TYR A 230 2.47 -22.68 -21.77
CA TYR A 230 2.68 -24.05 -21.27
C TYR A 230 1.83 -25.12 -22.00
N ASN A 231 1.34 -24.83 -23.21
CA ASN A 231 0.34 -25.62 -23.94
C ASN A 231 -0.95 -25.89 -23.14
N GLU A 232 -1.22 -25.10 -22.09
CA GLU A 232 -2.44 -25.21 -21.28
C GLU A 232 -3.57 -24.32 -21.80
N ALA A 233 -3.20 -23.16 -22.38
CA ALA A 233 -4.13 -22.20 -22.96
C ALA A 233 -4.58 -22.61 -24.38
N GLU A 234 -5.86 -22.38 -24.69
CA GLU A 234 -6.39 -22.57 -26.04
C GLU A 234 -6.05 -21.32 -26.88
N VAL A 235 -5.23 -21.50 -27.92
CA VAL A 235 -4.89 -20.44 -28.88
C VAL A 235 -5.63 -20.72 -30.17
N ARG A 236 -6.54 -19.83 -30.56
CA ARG A 236 -7.27 -19.92 -31.82
C ARG A 236 -6.79 -18.84 -32.76
N ILE A 237 -6.57 -19.20 -34.02
CA ILE A 237 -6.01 -18.30 -35.02
C ILE A 237 -7.00 -18.14 -36.16
N ALA A 238 -7.21 -16.89 -36.55
CA ALA A 238 -7.91 -16.50 -37.76
C ALA A 238 -6.95 -15.73 -38.68
N VAL A 239 -7.18 -15.78 -39.98
CA VAL A 239 -6.41 -15.01 -40.98
C VAL A 239 -7.39 -14.31 -41.90
N VAL A 240 -7.26 -12.99 -42.02
CA VAL A 240 -7.95 -12.17 -43.00
C VAL A 240 -6.88 -11.58 -43.90
N SER A 241 -6.87 -11.97 -45.17
CA SER A 241 -6.07 -11.27 -46.18
C SER A 241 -6.97 -10.36 -47.01
N TYR A 242 -6.51 -9.14 -47.26
CA TYR A 242 -7.19 -8.20 -48.12
C TYR A 242 -6.27 -7.74 -49.27
N LYS A 243 -6.89 -7.16 -50.30
CA LYS A 243 -6.27 -6.58 -51.49
C LYS A 243 -7.01 -5.28 -51.87
N ASP A 244 -6.79 -4.76 -53.07
CA ASP A 244 -7.57 -3.66 -53.61
C ASP A 244 -8.99 -4.12 -54.02
N HIS A 245 -9.94 -3.21 -54.13
CA HIS A 245 -11.34 -3.49 -54.44
C HIS A 245 -11.55 -4.18 -55.80
N GLU A 246 -10.68 -3.91 -56.77
CA GLU A 246 -10.79 -4.48 -58.12
C GLU A 246 -10.24 -5.92 -58.21
N ASP A 247 -9.51 -6.36 -57.18
CA ASP A 247 -8.89 -7.68 -57.15
C ASP A 247 -9.88 -8.81 -56.81
N ARG A 248 -9.63 -10.00 -57.36
CA ARG A 248 -10.44 -11.19 -57.09
C ARG A 248 -9.57 -12.39 -56.70
N PRO A 249 -9.80 -13.01 -55.53
CA PRO A 249 -10.64 -12.51 -54.43
C PRO A 249 -10.02 -11.26 -53.76
N ASN A 250 -10.84 -10.25 -53.48
CA ASN A 250 -10.45 -9.04 -52.76
C ASN A 250 -10.20 -9.32 -51.26
N ILE A 251 -11.07 -10.12 -50.61
CA ILE A 251 -10.88 -10.62 -49.25
C ILE A 251 -10.86 -12.15 -49.26
N GLN A 252 -9.89 -12.74 -48.57
CA GLN A 252 -9.89 -14.17 -48.22
C GLN A 252 -9.84 -14.31 -46.71
N PHE A 253 -10.61 -15.26 -46.18
CA PHE A 253 -10.83 -15.39 -44.75
C PHE A 253 -10.76 -16.84 -44.31
N LEU A 254 -9.92 -17.09 -43.31
CA LEU A 254 -9.92 -18.27 -42.47
C LEU A 254 -10.44 -17.87 -41.09
N ASP A 255 -11.59 -18.40 -40.70
CA ASP A 255 -12.13 -18.20 -39.36
C ASP A 255 -11.32 -18.94 -38.29
N PHE A 256 -11.56 -18.60 -37.02
CA PHE A 256 -10.79 -19.10 -35.89
C PHE A 256 -10.70 -20.62 -35.83
N THR A 257 -9.47 -21.13 -35.86
CA THR A 257 -9.16 -22.55 -35.74
C THR A 257 -7.99 -22.79 -34.77
N THR A 258 -8.01 -23.94 -34.09
CA THR A 258 -6.86 -24.44 -33.31
C THR A 258 -5.91 -25.30 -34.16
N SER A 259 -6.31 -25.62 -35.40
CA SER A 259 -5.53 -26.45 -36.30
C SER A 259 -4.41 -25.65 -36.95
N VAL A 260 -3.19 -25.86 -36.45
CA VAL A 260 -1.97 -25.27 -37.01
C VAL A 260 -1.85 -25.62 -38.49
N SER A 261 -2.11 -26.88 -38.88
CA SER A 261 -2.05 -27.32 -40.28
C SER A 261 -3.06 -26.61 -41.19
N ALA A 262 -4.28 -26.31 -40.70
CA ALA A 262 -5.25 -25.55 -41.47
C ALA A 262 -4.78 -24.11 -41.73
N VAL A 263 -4.17 -23.47 -40.73
CA VAL A 263 -3.55 -22.14 -40.88
C VAL A 263 -2.40 -22.21 -41.90
N HIS A 264 -1.52 -23.22 -41.81
CA HIS A 264 -0.44 -23.41 -42.77
C HIS A 264 -0.94 -23.53 -44.21
N SER A 265 -1.91 -24.42 -44.46
CA SER A 265 -2.48 -24.64 -45.78
C SER A 265 -3.16 -23.40 -46.35
N PHE A 266 -3.84 -22.62 -45.52
CA PHE A 266 -4.45 -21.36 -45.95
C PHE A 266 -3.38 -20.32 -46.32
N LEU A 267 -2.35 -20.17 -45.50
CA LEU A 267 -1.23 -19.26 -45.77
C LEU A 267 -0.48 -19.65 -47.05
N ASP A 268 -0.30 -20.94 -47.33
CA ASP A 268 0.33 -21.41 -48.57
C ASP A 268 -0.45 -20.99 -49.82
N GLY A 269 -1.78 -20.87 -49.72
CA GLY A 269 -2.64 -20.41 -50.81
C GLY A 269 -2.61 -18.90 -51.07
N LEU A 270 -2.07 -18.09 -50.16
CA LEU A 270 -2.01 -16.63 -50.33
C LEU A 270 -0.88 -16.24 -51.29
N ALA A 271 -1.16 -15.36 -52.25
CA ALA A 271 -0.16 -14.83 -53.17
C ALA A 271 -0.28 -13.30 -53.28
N ALA A 272 0.87 -12.63 -53.21
CA ALA A 272 1.01 -11.20 -53.43
C ALA A 272 0.77 -10.90 -54.91
N SER A 273 -0.41 -10.40 -55.24
CA SER A 273 -0.81 -10.12 -56.62
C SER A 273 -1.96 -9.14 -56.64
N GLY A 274 -2.19 -8.50 -57.78
CA GLY A 274 -3.21 -7.47 -57.89
C GLY A 274 -2.66 -6.10 -57.49
N GLY A 275 -3.57 -5.23 -57.05
CA GLY A 275 -3.35 -3.82 -56.77
C GLY A 275 -3.91 -2.92 -57.87
N GLY A 276 -4.15 -1.67 -57.53
CA GLY A 276 -4.61 -0.62 -58.44
C GLY A 276 -3.90 0.69 -58.12
N ASP A 277 -4.52 1.51 -57.28
CA ASP A 277 -3.88 2.68 -56.68
C ASP A 277 -3.08 2.31 -55.42
N THR A 278 -2.51 3.31 -54.75
CA THR A 278 -1.60 3.04 -53.60
C THR A 278 -2.34 2.66 -52.32
N PRO A 279 -3.52 3.22 -51.98
CA PRO A 279 -4.33 2.71 -50.89
C PRO A 279 -5.05 1.39 -51.21
N GLU A 280 -5.37 0.63 -50.17
CA GLU A 280 -5.94 -0.72 -50.26
C GLU A 280 -7.24 -0.87 -49.45
N ASP A 281 -7.97 -1.99 -49.62
CA ASP A 281 -9.22 -2.29 -48.89
C ASP A 281 -8.98 -2.76 -47.43
N VAL A 282 -8.24 -1.97 -46.66
CA VAL A 282 -7.97 -2.21 -45.24
C VAL A 282 -9.27 -2.22 -44.43
N LEU A 283 -10.23 -1.34 -44.76
CA LEU A 283 -11.49 -1.21 -44.03
C LEU A 283 -12.40 -2.43 -44.25
N GLY A 284 -12.45 -2.98 -45.47
CA GLY A 284 -13.11 -4.25 -45.77
C GLY A 284 -12.48 -5.40 -45.01
N GLY A 285 -11.14 -5.46 -44.96
CA GLY A 285 -10.41 -6.42 -44.11
C GLY A 285 -10.77 -6.31 -42.62
N LEU A 286 -10.83 -5.09 -42.07
CA LEU A 286 -11.27 -4.87 -40.68
C LEU A 286 -12.74 -5.24 -40.45
N ARG A 287 -13.59 -5.00 -41.45
CA ARG A 287 -15.00 -5.41 -41.38
C ARG A 287 -15.13 -6.93 -41.30
N GLN A 288 -14.38 -7.66 -42.11
CA GLN A 288 -14.33 -9.12 -42.04
C GLN A 288 -13.79 -9.62 -40.70
N ALA A 289 -12.77 -8.95 -40.15
CA ALA A 289 -12.22 -9.27 -38.83
C ALA A 289 -13.24 -9.08 -37.68
N LEU A 290 -14.13 -8.08 -37.78
CA LEU A 290 -15.22 -7.87 -36.82
C LEU A 290 -16.27 -8.98 -36.86
N ASP A 291 -16.47 -9.59 -38.02
CA ASP A 291 -17.48 -10.63 -38.24
C ASP A 291 -16.93 -12.06 -37.96
N ALA A 292 -15.68 -12.18 -37.51
CA ALA A 292 -15.05 -13.44 -37.10
C ALA A 292 -15.60 -14.01 -35.78
N SER A 293 -15.44 -15.33 -35.56
CA SER A 293 -16.04 -16.05 -34.42
C SER A 293 -15.27 -15.90 -33.09
N TRP A 294 -15.09 -14.67 -32.60
CA TRP A 294 -14.43 -14.35 -31.32
C TRP A 294 -15.11 -15.07 -30.12
N LYS A 295 -14.34 -15.82 -29.32
CA LYS A 295 -14.77 -16.66 -28.19
C LYS A 295 -14.09 -16.26 -26.89
N HIS A 296 -12.78 -16.03 -26.91
CA HIS A 296 -11.97 -15.83 -25.71
C HIS A 296 -11.97 -14.36 -25.26
N GLN A 297 -11.55 -14.10 -24.02
CA GLN A 297 -11.47 -12.75 -23.45
C GLN A 297 -10.25 -11.97 -23.98
N THR A 298 -9.12 -12.65 -24.14
CA THR A 298 -7.93 -12.06 -24.74
C THR A 298 -8.08 -12.12 -26.26
N ARG A 299 -8.32 -10.96 -26.87
CA ARG A 299 -8.55 -10.79 -28.31
C ARG A 299 -7.51 -9.86 -28.91
N CYS A 300 -6.84 -10.28 -29.97
CA CYS A 300 -5.79 -9.49 -30.58
C CYS A 300 -5.84 -9.55 -32.11
N ILE A 301 -5.72 -8.38 -32.76
CA ILE A 301 -5.45 -8.25 -34.18
C ILE A 301 -3.97 -7.87 -34.37
N ILE A 302 -3.29 -8.63 -35.22
CA ILE A 302 -1.95 -8.34 -35.71
C ILE A 302 -2.08 -7.94 -37.18
N HIS A 303 -1.91 -6.65 -37.47
CA HIS A 303 -2.06 -6.10 -38.81
C HIS A 303 -0.69 -5.91 -39.47
N ILE A 304 -0.46 -6.58 -40.61
CA ILE A 304 0.74 -6.48 -41.43
C ILE A 304 0.38 -5.76 -42.73
N ALA A 305 0.95 -4.59 -42.97
CA ALA A 305 0.65 -3.78 -44.14
C ALA A 305 1.81 -2.88 -44.58
N ASP A 306 1.91 -2.64 -45.89
CA ASP A 306 2.82 -1.67 -46.50
C ASP A 306 2.09 -0.53 -47.24
N ALA A 307 0.76 -0.58 -47.30
CA ALA A 307 -0.12 0.43 -47.86
C ALA A 307 -1.24 0.88 -46.89
N PRO A 308 -1.71 2.14 -46.97
CA PRO A 308 -2.77 2.67 -46.11
C PRO A 308 -4.19 2.36 -46.65
N PRO A 309 -5.26 2.60 -45.88
CA PRO A 309 -6.65 2.49 -46.34
C PRO A 309 -7.03 3.63 -47.30
N HIS A 310 -8.00 3.39 -48.18
CA HIS A 310 -8.67 4.48 -48.92
C HIS A 310 -9.28 5.55 -48.02
N GLY A 311 -9.26 6.79 -48.52
CA GLY A 311 -9.86 7.98 -47.92
C GLY A 311 -8.83 8.93 -47.31
N ARG A 312 -8.84 10.19 -47.76
CA ARG A 312 -7.88 11.28 -47.42
C ARG A 312 -7.60 11.54 -45.94
N THR A 313 -8.43 11.01 -45.04
CA THR A 313 -8.25 11.13 -43.58
C THR A 313 -7.29 10.07 -43.01
N LEU A 314 -6.96 9.04 -43.77
CA LEU A 314 -6.18 7.88 -43.34
C LEU A 314 -4.77 7.81 -43.95
N HIS A 315 -4.45 8.64 -44.95
CA HIS A 315 -3.11 8.74 -45.57
C HIS A 315 -2.73 10.18 -45.97
N ASP A 316 -1.45 10.35 -46.33
CA ASP A 316 -0.85 11.61 -46.78
C ASP A 316 -0.73 11.75 -48.31
N LEU A 317 -1.15 10.73 -49.05
CA LEU A 317 -1.11 10.72 -50.52
C LEU A 317 -2.06 11.79 -51.11
N GLY A 318 -1.71 12.33 -52.27
CA GLY A 318 -2.58 13.27 -52.99
C GLY A 318 -3.83 12.59 -53.58
N ASP A 319 -4.92 13.34 -53.76
CA ASP A 319 -6.21 12.81 -54.24
C ASP A 319 -6.10 12.04 -55.58
N SER A 320 -5.11 12.32 -56.43
CA SER A 320 -4.89 11.59 -57.69
C SER A 320 -4.25 10.20 -57.51
N ALA A 321 -3.75 9.89 -56.31
CA ALA A 321 -3.16 8.61 -55.95
C ALA A 321 -4.10 7.72 -55.13
N ASP A 322 -5.35 8.17 -54.91
CA ASP A 322 -6.41 7.41 -54.26
C ASP A 322 -7.70 7.46 -55.11
N THR A 323 -8.08 6.33 -55.71
CA THR A 323 -9.31 6.16 -56.50
C THR A 323 -10.55 6.50 -55.68
N TYR A 324 -10.48 6.30 -54.36
CA TYR A 324 -11.54 6.55 -53.39
C TYR A 324 -11.13 7.58 -52.32
N ALA A 325 -10.51 8.70 -52.74
CA ALA A 325 -9.99 9.77 -51.88
C ALA A 325 -11.01 10.39 -50.90
N THR A 326 -12.32 10.25 -51.14
CA THR A 326 -13.35 10.80 -50.25
C THR A 326 -13.71 9.74 -49.19
N PRO A 327 -13.66 10.06 -47.88
CA PRO A 327 -14.00 9.07 -46.85
C PRO A 327 -15.40 8.47 -47.06
N GLY A 328 -15.48 7.14 -47.13
CA GLY A 328 -16.72 6.42 -47.41
C GLY A 328 -17.15 6.38 -48.88
N SER A 329 -16.32 6.84 -49.82
CA SER A 329 -16.58 6.66 -51.26
C SER A 329 -16.16 5.30 -51.80
N GLU A 330 -15.47 4.48 -50.99
CA GLU A 330 -15.12 3.11 -51.37
C GLU A 330 -16.38 2.24 -51.56
N PRO A 331 -16.33 1.16 -52.36
CA PRO A 331 -17.50 0.39 -52.81
C PRO A 331 -18.45 -0.12 -51.71
N HIS A 332 -17.97 -0.32 -50.48
CA HIS A 332 -18.78 -0.77 -49.34
C HIS A 332 -19.33 0.37 -48.47
N GLY A 333 -18.94 1.63 -48.70
CA GLY A 333 -19.39 2.81 -47.94
C GLY A 333 -18.88 2.88 -46.49
N LEU A 334 -17.78 2.20 -46.17
CA LEU A 334 -17.17 2.06 -44.86
C LEU A 334 -16.36 3.30 -44.48
N THR A 335 -16.36 3.57 -43.18
CA THR A 335 -15.55 4.62 -42.55
C THR A 335 -14.92 4.09 -41.27
N HIS A 336 -13.71 4.53 -40.94
CA HIS A 336 -13.03 4.08 -39.72
C HIS A 336 -13.83 4.44 -38.45
N GLN A 337 -14.61 5.52 -38.46
CA GLN A 337 -15.48 5.93 -37.36
C GLN A 337 -16.59 4.91 -37.07
N SER A 338 -16.98 4.08 -38.04
CA SER A 338 -17.99 3.03 -37.86
C SER A 338 -17.39 1.70 -37.37
N LEU A 339 -16.11 1.44 -37.67
CA LEU A 339 -15.45 0.15 -37.40
C LEU A 339 -14.63 0.16 -36.11
N LEU A 340 -13.80 1.18 -35.90
CA LEU A 340 -12.88 1.22 -34.76
C LEU A 340 -13.60 1.25 -33.40
N PRO A 341 -14.72 1.98 -33.20
CA PRO A 341 -15.48 1.89 -31.96
C PRO A 341 -16.06 0.50 -31.69
N ARG A 342 -16.35 -0.28 -32.75
CA ARG A 342 -16.79 -1.68 -32.61
C ARG A 342 -15.64 -2.57 -32.14
N LEU A 343 -14.42 -2.40 -32.67
CA LEU A 343 -13.23 -3.11 -32.18
C LEU A 343 -12.99 -2.82 -30.70
N VAL A 344 -13.10 -1.55 -30.31
CA VAL A 344 -13.00 -1.11 -28.90
C VAL A 344 -14.11 -1.74 -28.05
N SER A 345 -15.35 -1.81 -28.54
CA SER A 345 -16.47 -2.43 -27.82
C SER A 345 -16.31 -3.94 -27.63
N LEU A 346 -15.66 -4.61 -28.58
CA LEU A 346 -15.30 -6.02 -28.51
C LEU A 346 -14.02 -6.28 -27.71
N HIS A 347 -13.40 -5.23 -27.16
CA HIS A 347 -12.17 -5.29 -26.39
C HIS A 347 -11.00 -5.95 -27.15
N ILE A 348 -10.86 -5.62 -28.44
CA ILE A 348 -9.80 -6.15 -29.28
C ILE A 348 -8.53 -5.29 -29.15
N ASN A 349 -7.42 -5.92 -28.75
CA ASN A 349 -6.09 -5.30 -28.78
C ASN A 349 -5.57 -5.25 -30.21
N TYR A 350 -4.87 -4.18 -30.58
CA TYR A 350 -4.44 -3.94 -31.95
C TYR A 350 -2.94 -3.67 -32.04
N ALA A 351 -2.23 -4.44 -32.86
CA ALA A 351 -0.82 -4.20 -33.16
C ALA A 351 -0.64 -4.01 -34.66
N LEU A 352 -0.13 -2.84 -35.07
CA LEU A 352 0.21 -2.54 -36.45
C LEU A 352 1.71 -2.78 -36.66
N LEU A 353 2.03 -3.66 -37.61
CA LEU A 353 3.37 -4.01 -38.04
C LEU A 353 3.69 -3.24 -39.32
N ARG A 354 4.31 -2.08 -39.12
CA ARG A 354 4.66 -1.10 -40.16
C ARG A 354 5.84 -1.59 -40.99
N ILE A 355 5.64 -1.71 -42.31
CA ILE A 355 6.72 -2.06 -43.26
C ILE A 355 7.43 -0.80 -43.78
N ASN A 356 6.67 0.26 -44.07
CA ASN A 356 7.17 1.54 -44.52
C ASN A 356 6.35 2.70 -43.93
N ASN A 357 6.67 3.95 -44.27
CA ASN A 357 6.03 5.13 -43.69
C ASN A 357 4.69 5.55 -44.32
N SER A 358 4.16 4.82 -45.31
CA SER A 358 2.88 5.13 -45.96
C SER A 358 1.70 5.03 -44.98
N THR A 359 1.82 4.15 -43.98
CA THR A 359 0.79 3.85 -42.97
C THR A 359 0.86 4.75 -41.73
N ASP A 360 1.77 5.73 -41.69
CA ASP A 360 2.01 6.59 -40.52
C ASP A 360 0.72 7.31 -40.05
N ARG A 361 -0.06 7.86 -41.00
CA ARG A 361 -1.32 8.55 -40.70
C ARG A 361 -2.41 7.57 -40.25
N MET A 362 -2.45 6.37 -40.82
CA MET A 362 -3.38 5.32 -40.42
C MET A 362 -3.13 4.91 -38.96
N ALA A 363 -1.87 4.67 -38.58
CA ALA A 363 -1.47 4.31 -37.23
C ALA A 363 -1.92 5.38 -36.21
N TYR A 364 -1.66 6.65 -36.54
CA TYR A 364 -2.09 7.78 -35.72
C TYR A 364 -3.60 7.87 -35.56
N THR A 365 -4.36 7.79 -36.66
CA THR A 365 -5.82 7.88 -36.63
C THR A 365 -6.44 6.72 -35.85
N PHE A 366 -5.88 5.51 -35.98
CA PHE A 366 -6.38 4.35 -35.24
C PHE A 366 -6.09 4.48 -33.74
N LEU A 367 -4.90 4.95 -33.37
CA LEU A 367 -4.58 5.25 -31.97
C LEU A 367 -5.52 6.31 -31.38
N GLN A 368 -5.86 7.35 -32.14
CA GLN A 368 -6.83 8.37 -31.70
C GLN A 368 -8.22 7.78 -31.46
N ALA A 369 -8.67 6.86 -32.31
CA ALA A 369 -9.95 6.17 -32.14
C ALA A 369 -9.95 5.23 -30.92
N TYR A 370 -8.80 4.62 -30.62
CA TYR A 370 -8.59 3.85 -29.38
C TYR A 370 -8.57 4.77 -28.14
N GLY A 371 -8.08 6.01 -28.28
CA GLY A 371 -8.34 7.17 -27.42
C GLY A 371 -8.38 6.87 -25.92
N ALA A 372 -9.41 7.36 -25.21
CA ALA A 372 -9.62 7.17 -23.77
C ALA A 372 -9.86 5.71 -23.33
N ALA A 373 -10.03 4.77 -24.27
CA ALA A 373 -10.17 3.35 -23.98
C ALA A 373 -8.81 2.61 -23.95
N ALA A 374 -7.80 3.14 -24.65
CA ALA A 374 -6.44 2.64 -24.58
C ALA A 374 -5.72 3.13 -23.31
N VAL A 375 -5.14 2.17 -22.58
CA VAL A 375 -4.30 2.47 -21.40
C VAL A 375 -2.83 2.55 -21.79
N ASP A 376 -2.46 1.86 -22.87
CA ASP A 376 -1.11 1.81 -23.44
C ASP A 376 -1.21 1.94 -24.96
N GLY A 377 -0.88 3.15 -25.44
CA GLY A 377 -0.96 3.56 -26.82
C GLY A 377 0.39 4.13 -27.26
N SER A 378 1.08 3.47 -28.18
CA SER A 378 2.40 3.92 -28.63
C SER A 378 2.53 3.89 -30.16
N LEU A 379 3.13 4.96 -30.68
CA LEU A 379 3.62 5.08 -32.05
C LEU A 379 5.15 4.96 -32.05
N LEU A 380 5.71 4.57 -33.19
CA LEU A 380 7.15 4.58 -33.38
C LEU A 380 7.69 6.01 -33.33
N PRO A 381 8.90 6.23 -32.76
CA PRO A 381 9.54 7.55 -32.82
C PRO A 381 9.78 8.04 -34.26
N THR A 382 9.94 7.10 -35.21
CA THR A 382 10.10 7.37 -36.65
C THR A 382 8.78 7.64 -37.36
N ASN A 383 7.62 7.49 -36.69
CA ASN A 383 6.32 7.87 -37.23
C ASN A 383 6.21 9.40 -37.24
N LYS A 384 5.84 9.96 -38.40
CA LYS A 384 5.67 11.39 -38.66
C LYS A 384 4.71 12.09 -37.66
N TYR A 385 3.75 11.36 -37.11
CA TYR A 385 2.70 11.88 -36.23
C TYR A 385 2.97 11.67 -34.73
N SER A 386 4.09 11.03 -34.36
CA SER A 386 4.42 10.73 -32.96
C SER A 386 4.45 11.98 -32.06
N GLY A 387 4.95 13.10 -32.57
CA GLY A 387 5.06 14.38 -31.83
C GLY A 387 3.74 15.11 -31.57
N TYR A 388 2.65 14.74 -32.25
CA TYR A 388 1.35 15.39 -32.10
C TYR A 388 0.54 14.88 -30.89
N MET A 389 1.09 13.91 -30.14
CA MET A 389 0.50 13.29 -28.94
C MET A 389 0.59 14.13 -27.64
N ALA A 390 1.02 15.39 -27.71
CA ALA A 390 1.20 16.22 -26.51
C ALA A 390 -0.13 16.76 -25.94
N SER A 391 -0.39 16.44 -24.67
CA SER A 391 -1.43 17.03 -23.78
C SER A 391 -2.85 16.44 -23.87
N GLY A 392 -3.02 15.17 -23.49
CA GLY A 392 -4.32 14.56 -23.17
C GLY A 392 -4.29 13.85 -21.82
N SER A 393 -4.93 14.46 -20.81
CA SER A 393 -5.19 13.98 -19.43
C SER A 393 -5.07 12.46 -19.18
N ARG A 394 -4.03 12.03 -18.44
CA ARG A 394 -4.00 10.74 -17.74
C ARG A 394 -5.01 10.76 -16.58
N ARG A 395 -6.30 10.56 -16.88
CA ARG A 395 -7.35 10.37 -15.85
C ARG A 395 -8.29 9.25 -16.25
N GLY A 396 -8.37 8.23 -15.38
CA GLY A 396 -9.45 7.23 -15.34
C GLY A 396 -9.22 5.97 -16.17
N ALA A 397 -8.40 5.05 -15.68
CA ALA A 397 -8.28 3.71 -16.26
C ALA A 397 -9.58 2.93 -16.08
N ALA A 398 -10.36 2.78 -17.16
CA ALA A 398 -11.57 1.95 -17.13
C ALA A 398 -11.64 0.87 -18.22
N ARG A 399 -10.79 0.87 -19.27
CA ARG A 399 -10.94 -0.12 -20.37
C ARG A 399 -9.69 -0.85 -20.90
N GLY A 400 -8.48 -0.54 -20.43
CA GLY A 400 -7.30 -1.43 -20.50
C GLY A 400 -6.93 -2.05 -21.86
N LEU A 401 -7.31 -1.42 -22.97
CA LEU A 401 -6.97 -1.88 -24.32
C LEU A 401 -5.57 -1.41 -24.73
N LEU A 402 -4.93 -2.17 -25.63
CA LEU A 402 -3.62 -1.87 -26.18
C LEU A 402 -3.73 -1.52 -27.68
N PHE A 403 -3.04 -0.45 -28.06
CA PHE A 403 -2.74 -0.09 -29.43
C PHE A 403 -1.22 0.13 -29.56
N ARG A 404 -0.54 -0.64 -30.42
CA ARG A 404 0.92 -0.52 -30.59
C ARG A 404 1.30 -0.52 -32.05
N GLU A 405 2.08 0.46 -32.45
CA GLU A 405 2.81 0.46 -33.72
C GLU A 405 4.21 -0.11 -33.51
N ALA A 406 4.66 -0.96 -34.43
CA ALA A 406 5.99 -1.55 -34.41
C ALA A 406 6.56 -1.65 -35.83
N GLU A 407 7.88 -1.49 -35.98
CA GLU A 407 8.53 -1.73 -37.28
C GLU A 407 8.61 -3.23 -37.53
N LEU A 408 8.36 -3.64 -38.78
CA LEU A 408 8.78 -4.93 -39.26
C LEU A 408 10.31 -4.92 -39.33
N GLY A 409 10.96 -5.30 -38.22
CA GLY A 409 12.41 -5.21 -38.07
C GLY A 409 13.17 -5.91 -39.22
N THR A 410 14.43 -5.51 -39.44
CA THR A 410 15.32 -6.11 -40.45
C THR A 410 15.54 -7.62 -40.26
N THR A 411 15.13 -8.18 -39.12
CA THR A 411 15.04 -9.62 -38.85
C THR A 411 13.67 -9.99 -38.28
N PHE A 412 13.02 -10.98 -38.90
CA PHE A 412 11.68 -11.46 -38.52
C PHE A 412 11.60 -12.05 -37.11
N ALA A 413 12.74 -12.38 -36.48
CA ALA A 413 12.82 -12.79 -35.07
C ALA A 413 12.37 -11.70 -34.08
N ALA A 414 12.56 -10.41 -34.42
CA ALA A 414 12.08 -9.30 -33.59
C ALA A 414 10.54 -9.21 -33.59
N LEU A 415 9.91 -9.55 -34.72
CA LEU A 415 8.45 -9.60 -34.85
C LEU A 415 7.83 -10.67 -33.95
N ARG A 416 8.47 -11.83 -33.88
CA ARG A 416 8.11 -12.95 -33.00
C ARG A 416 8.00 -12.52 -31.55
N HIS A 417 9.07 -11.89 -31.06
CA HIS A 417 9.17 -11.40 -29.69
C HIS A 417 8.10 -10.34 -29.41
N LEU A 418 7.87 -9.43 -30.37
CA LEU A 418 6.88 -8.38 -30.23
C LEU A 418 5.44 -8.89 -30.17
N VAL A 419 5.07 -9.85 -31.03
CA VAL A 419 3.73 -10.44 -31.04
C VAL A 419 3.49 -11.27 -29.77
N VAL A 420 4.45 -12.09 -29.35
CA VAL A 420 4.37 -12.83 -28.08
C VAL A 420 4.24 -11.86 -26.92
N LYS A 421 5.07 -10.80 -26.84
CA LYS A 421 4.99 -9.77 -25.80
C LYS A 421 3.62 -9.08 -25.79
N ALA A 422 3.07 -8.70 -26.94
CA ALA A 422 1.76 -8.04 -27.04
C ALA A 422 0.61 -8.96 -26.59
N VAL A 423 0.66 -10.24 -26.95
CA VAL A 423 -0.32 -11.25 -26.55
C VAL A 423 -0.21 -11.54 -25.06
N THR A 424 1.00 -11.77 -24.54
CA THR A 424 1.25 -11.99 -23.11
C THR A 424 0.82 -10.80 -22.28
N ALA A 425 1.14 -9.57 -22.70
CA ALA A 425 0.70 -8.37 -22.00
C ALA A 425 -0.84 -8.24 -21.97
N SER A 426 -1.51 -8.62 -23.07
CA SER A 426 -2.98 -8.65 -23.13
C SER A 426 -3.56 -9.72 -22.20
N ALA A 427 -3.00 -10.93 -22.20
CA ALA A 427 -3.40 -12.02 -21.31
C ALA A 427 -3.22 -11.63 -19.83
N SER A 428 -2.08 -11.04 -19.46
CA SER A 428 -1.83 -10.55 -18.10
C SER A 428 -2.86 -9.51 -17.65
N ARG A 429 -3.31 -8.61 -18.53
CA ARG A 429 -4.37 -7.64 -18.19
C ARG A 429 -5.73 -8.32 -17.98
N THR A 430 -6.08 -9.28 -18.84
CA THR A 430 -7.27 -10.13 -18.65
C THR A 430 -7.19 -10.86 -17.31
N ALA A 431 -6.01 -11.36 -16.94
CA ALA A 431 -5.73 -12.04 -15.67
C ALA A 431 -6.10 -11.17 -14.47
N VAL A 432 -5.60 -9.93 -14.46
CA VAL A 432 -5.85 -8.98 -13.38
C VAL A 432 -7.35 -8.73 -13.21
N ARG A 433 -8.11 -8.58 -14.31
CA ARG A 433 -9.58 -8.42 -14.25
C ARG A 433 -10.27 -9.67 -13.69
N HIS A 434 -9.90 -10.84 -14.19
CA HIS A 434 -10.49 -12.10 -13.78
C HIS A 434 -10.21 -12.40 -12.29
N VAL A 435 -8.98 -12.18 -11.82
CA VAL A 435 -8.58 -12.31 -10.41
C VAL A 435 -9.30 -11.29 -9.53
N THR A 436 -9.45 -10.04 -10.00
CA THR A 436 -10.22 -9.00 -9.29
C THR A 436 -11.70 -9.40 -9.16
N TRP A 437 -12.26 -10.06 -10.17
CA TRP A 437 -13.63 -10.59 -10.10
C TRP A 437 -13.74 -11.78 -9.13
N LEU A 438 -12.85 -12.77 -9.23
CA LEU A 438 -12.83 -13.94 -8.32
C LEU A 438 -12.70 -13.53 -6.85
N THR A 439 -11.88 -12.53 -6.55
CA THR A 439 -11.71 -11.99 -5.19
C THR A 439 -12.94 -11.22 -4.69
N LYS A 440 -13.80 -10.71 -5.59
CA LYS A 440 -15.09 -10.11 -5.26
C LYS A 440 -16.18 -11.18 -5.06
N THR A 441 -16.32 -12.14 -5.97
CA THR A 441 -17.42 -13.13 -5.98
C THR A 441 -17.24 -14.29 -5.02
N ALA A 442 -16.02 -14.65 -4.60
CA ALA A 442 -15.77 -15.63 -3.56
C ALA A 442 -16.36 -15.26 -2.16
N SER A 443 -17.03 -14.11 -2.06
CA SER A 443 -17.78 -13.65 -0.90
C SER A 443 -19.27 -14.01 -0.94
N VAL A 444 -19.80 -14.49 -2.06
CA VAL A 444 -21.23 -14.74 -2.28
C VAL A 444 -21.45 -16.16 -2.82
N MET A 445 -21.75 -17.08 -1.90
CA MET A 445 -22.34 -18.42 -2.10
C MET A 445 -21.48 -19.59 -2.65
N GLY A 446 -21.97 -20.80 -2.33
CA GLY A 446 -21.34 -22.13 -2.43
C GLY A 446 -21.26 -22.76 -3.84
N PRO A 447 -21.29 -24.11 -3.96
CA PRO A 447 -20.57 -24.86 -4.99
C PRO A 447 -21.14 -24.69 -6.41
N SER A 448 -20.24 -24.80 -7.39
CA SER A 448 -20.39 -24.56 -8.85
C SER A 448 -21.63 -25.17 -9.53
N PRO A 449 -21.96 -24.65 -10.73
CA PRO A 449 -21.65 -25.45 -11.92
C PRO A 449 -21.11 -24.63 -13.12
N GLY A 450 -20.23 -25.27 -13.92
CA GLY A 450 -20.02 -25.01 -15.35
C GLY A 450 -19.27 -23.74 -15.76
N LEU A 451 -18.10 -23.91 -16.39
CA LEU A 451 -17.41 -22.88 -17.17
C LEU A 451 -18.23 -22.52 -18.42
N ALA A 452 -19.21 -21.61 -18.28
CA ALA A 452 -19.86 -20.96 -19.41
C ALA A 452 -19.10 -19.66 -19.78
N PRO A 453 -19.14 -19.22 -21.05
CA PRO A 453 -18.60 -17.92 -21.44
C PRO A 453 -19.31 -16.84 -20.62
N ILE A 454 -18.54 -16.11 -19.80
CA ILE A 454 -19.07 -15.06 -18.94
C ILE A 454 -19.59 -13.94 -19.85
N ALA A 455 -20.92 -13.83 -19.97
CA ALA A 455 -21.55 -12.59 -20.44
C ALA A 455 -21.22 -11.50 -19.41
N GLU A 456 -20.50 -10.47 -19.85
CA GLU A 456 -20.10 -9.34 -19.01
C GLU A 456 -21.35 -8.65 -18.45
N LEU A 457 -21.59 -8.82 -17.15
CA LEU A 457 -22.49 -7.97 -16.40
C LEU A 457 -21.89 -6.57 -16.38
N SER A 458 -22.53 -5.67 -17.11
CA SER A 458 -22.46 -4.22 -16.95
C SER A 458 -22.36 -3.86 -15.46
N SER A 459 -21.43 -2.96 -15.16
CA SER A 459 -21.15 -2.29 -13.89
C SER A 459 -22.39 -1.94 -13.03
N ALA A 460 -22.93 -2.92 -12.30
CA ALA A 460 -24.02 -2.70 -11.35
C ALA A 460 -23.92 -3.69 -10.19
N ASP A 461 -22.86 -3.56 -9.37
CA ASP A 461 -23.00 -3.81 -7.93
C ASP A 461 -21.97 -2.98 -7.14
N SER A 462 -22.28 -1.70 -7.03
CA SER A 462 -21.56 -0.67 -6.28
C SER A 462 -22.00 -0.66 -4.82
N SER A 463 -21.86 -1.77 -4.09
CA SER A 463 -22.11 -1.79 -2.64
C SER A 463 -20.90 -1.36 -1.80
N ALA A 464 -19.75 -1.07 -2.42
CA ALA A 464 -18.67 -0.30 -1.80
C ALA A 464 -18.70 1.12 -2.38
N THR A 465 -19.43 2.02 -1.71
CA THR A 465 -19.41 3.45 -2.01
C THR A 465 -17.97 3.96 -1.95
N ASP A 466 -17.49 4.60 -3.02
CA ASP A 466 -16.21 5.29 -3.01
C ASP A 466 -16.22 6.32 -1.86
N VAL A 467 -15.28 6.15 -0.94
CA VAL A 467 -15.20 7.01 0.24
C VAL A 467 -14.54 8.33 -0.18
N PRO A 468 -15.10 9.49 0.21
CA PRO A 468 -14.47 10.77 -0.08
C PRO A 468 -13.02 10.81 0.43
N LEU A 469 -12.09 11.18 -0.44
CA LEU A 469 -10.67 11.25 -0.13
C LEU A 469 -10.26 12.68 0.28
N ASP A 470 -9.38 12.77 1.27
CA ASP A 470 -8.71 14.00 1.67
C ASP A 470 -7.58 14.33 0.69
N SER A 471 -7.81 15.32 -0.16
CA SER A 471 -6.83 15.81 -1.14
C SER A 471 -5.97 16.96 -0.60
N SER A 472 -6.15 17.36 0.66
CA SER A 472 -5.37 18.45 1.24
C SER A 472 -3.91 18.03 1.50
N PRO A 473 -2.92 18.93 1.31
CA PRO A 473 -1.54 18.64 1.64
C PRO A 473 -1.40 18.25 3.13
N PRO A 474 -0.59 17.23 3.45
CA PRO A 474 -0.47 16.76 4.82
C PRO A 474 0.18 17.81 5.72
N ARG A 475 -0.36 17.99 6.93
CA ARG A 475 0.13 18.97 7.93
C ARG A 475 0.79 18.27 9.11
N TRP A 476 1.90 17.58 8.83
CA TRP A 476 2.60 16.72 9.79
C TRP A 476 2.98 17.41 11.10
N ASP A 477 3.31 18.70 11.06
CA ASP A 477 3.75 19.49 12.21
C ASP A 477 2.63 20.06 13.07
N SER A 478 1.37 19.83 12.71
CA SER A 478 0.21 20.32 13.46
C SER A 478 -0.44 19.17 14.25
N PRO A 479 -0.24 19.07 15.58
CA PRO A 479 -0.81 17.97 16.36
C PRO A 479 -2.33 17.91 16.32
N SER A 480 -3.00 19.07 16.16
CA SER A 480 -4.46 19.17 16.04
C SER A 480 -5.01 18.72 14.70
N TRP A 481 -4.15 18.53 13.69
CA TRP A 481 -4.56 18.02 12.38
C TRP A 481 -4.96 16.54 12.44
N PHE A 482 -4.34 15.77 13.35
CA PHE A 482 -4.77 14.40 13.67
C PHE A 482 -5.98 14.44 14.60
N ASP A 483 -7.17 14.21 14.04
CA ASP A 483 -8.47 14.39 14.68
C ASP A 483 -9.03 13.12 15.34
N GLU A 484 -8.24 12.05 15.37
CA GLU A 484 -8.56 10.78 16.03
C GLU A 484 -7.33 10.23 16.76
N THR A 485 -7.53 9.70 17.98
CA THR A 485 -6.48 9.05 18.77
C THR A 485 -6.92 7.64 19.13
N LEU A 486 -6.07 6.66 18.84
CA LEU A 486 -6.30 5.25 19.06
C LEU A 486 -5.26 4.73 20.06
N VAL A 487 -5.72 4.12 21.16
CA VAL A 487 -4.86 3.36 22.07
C VAL A 487 -5.02 1.89 21.71
N VAL A 488 -4.03 1.36 21.01
CA VAL A 488 -4.14 0.06 20.35
C VAL A 488 -3.14 -0.93 20.89
N GLN A 489 -3.54 -2.18 20.80
CA GLN A 489 -2.72 -3.32 21.12
C GLN A 489 -2.75 -4.29 19.97
N GLY A 490 -1.58 -4.87 19.69
CA GLY A 490 -1.39 -5.62 18.47
C GLY A 490 -0.09 -6.39 18.46
N PHE A 491 0.39 -6.66 17.26
CA PHE A 491 1.56 -7.46 17.02
C PHE A 491 2.45 -6.77 15.97
N SER A 492 3.75 -6.96 16.12
CA SER A 492 4.74 -6.68 15.09
C SER A 492 5.68 -7.87 15.02
N LEU A 493 6.62 -7.80 14.08
CA LEU A 493 7.75 -8.71 14.06
C LEU A 493 8.60 -8.52 15.32
N GLU A 494 9.16 -9.62 15.79
CA GLU A 494 10.32 -9.55 16.66
C GLU A 494 11.50 -9.11 15.80
N ALA A 495 12.26 -8.10 16.23
CA ALA A 495 13.39 -7.59 15.45
C ALA A 495 14.42 -8.72 15.30
N ILE A 496 14.38 -9.43 14.17
CA ILE A 496 15.25 -10.58 13.93
C ILE A 496 16.64 -10.03 13.64
N MET A 497 17.63 -10.42 14.43
CA MET A 497 19.01 -10.37 13.97
C MET A 497 19.12 -11.38 12.84
N HIS A 498 19.03 -10.90 11.60
CA HIS A 498 19.10 -11.76 10.42
C HIS A 498 20.48 -12.42 10.37
N GLY A 499 20.48 -13.73 10.61
CA GLY A 499 21.64 -14.61 10.53
C GLY A 499 21.60 -15.47 9.28
N ALA A 500 22.63 -16.30 9.10
CA ALA A 500 22.79 -17.14 7.91
C ALA A 500 21.62 -18.12 7.67
N THR A 501 20.91 -18.55 8.71
CA THR A 501 19.80 -19.51 8.58
C THR A 501 18.41 -18.87 8.60
N THR A 502 18.31 -17.57 8.89
CA THR A 502 17.02 -16.92 9.17
C THR A 502 16.01 -17.09 8.04
N LEU A 503 16.44 -16.90 6.79
CA LEU A 503 15.56 -17.07 5.64
C LEU A 503 15.11 -18.53 5.48
N ASP A 504 16.01 -19.49 5.64
CA ASP A 504 15.70 -20.92 5.53
C ASP A 504 14.71 -21.36 6.61
N ASP A 505 14.90 -20.87 7.84
CA ASP A 505 13.99 -21.13 8.96
C ASP A 505 12.59 -20.58 8.65
N MET A 506 12.48 -19.33 8.19
CA MET A 506 11.19 -18.72 7.82
C MET A 506 10.53 -19.41 6.61
N MET A 507 11.32 -19.91 5.66
CA MET A 507 10.81 -20.70 4.54
C MET A 507 10.35 -22.10 4.97
N ALA A 508 10.84 -22.66 6.07
CA ALA A 508 10.42 -23.97 6.55
C ALA A 508 9.05 -23.94 7.25
N SER A 509 8.70 -22.86 7.95
CA SER A 509 7.42 -22.72 8.66
C SER A 509 7.06 -21.27 8.96
N ASP A 510 5.77 -20.93 8.88
CA ASP A 510 5.24 -19.63 9.29
C ASP A 510 5.42 -19.37 10.81
N ASP A 511 5.55 -20.44 11.61
CA ASP A 511 5.84 -20.35 13.04
C ASP A 511 7.25 -19.82 13.35
N ASN A 512 8.17 -19.91 12.40
CA ASN A 512 9.53 -19.39 12.51
C ASN A 512 9.59 -17.88 12.21
N ILE A 513 8.48 -17.28 11.77
CA ILE A 513 8.33 -15.83 11.64
C ILE A 513 7.88 -15.28 13.00
N LEU A 514 8.86 -14.94 13.84
CA LEU A 514 8.66 -14.56 15.23
C LEU A 514 7.96 -13.20 15.36
N MET A 515 7.08 -13.11 16.35
CA MET A 515 6.22 -11.96 16.59
C MET A 515 6.32 -11.50 18.05
N SER A 516 6.19 -10.19 18.25
CA SER A 516 6.11 -9.58 19.56
C SER A 516 4.81 -8.78 19.73
N VAL A 517 4.37 -8.62 20.99
CA VAL A 517 3.15 -7.86 21.31
C VAL A 517 3.51 -6.39 21.48
N LEU A 518 2.78 -5.50 20.80
CA LEU A 518 3.01 -4.05 20.82
C LEU A 518 1.80 -3.32 21.38
N ASN A 519 2.09 -2.26 22.14
CA ASN A 519 1.13 -1.27 22.59
C ASN A 519 1.54 0.08 22.04
N LEU A 520 0.63 0.75 21.31
CA LEU A 520 0.89 2.08 20.76
C LEU A 520 -0.29 3.01 21.00
N THR A 521 0.02 4.29 21.13
CA THR A 521 -0.97 5.36 21.01
C THR A 521 -0.74 6.05 19.66
N ILE A 522 -1.66 5.83 18.72
CA ILE A 522 -1.61 6.31 17.34
C ILE A 522 -2.56 7.51 17.21
N ARG A 523 -2.08 8.62 16.65
CA ARG A 523 -2.93 9.73 16.23
C ARG A 523 -3.09 9.67 14.71
N LYS A 524 -4.32 9.68 14.20
CA LYS A 524 -4.59 9.56 12.77
C LYS A 524 -5.65 10.56 12.29
N ARG A 525 -5.77 10.69 10.98
CA ARG A 525 -6.89 11.37 10.31
C ARG A 525 -8.14 10.47 10.29
N LYS A 526 -9.31 11.08 10.39
CA LYS A 526 -10.62 10.42 10.17
C LYS A 526 -10.92 10.16 8.70
N THR A 527 -10.45 11.04 7.82
CA THR A 527 -10.66 10.96 6.37
C THR A 527 -9.46 10.25 5.71
N PRO A 528 -9.69 9.25 4.85
CA PRO A 528 -8.61 8.59 4.12
C PRO A 528 -8.07 9.51 3.04
N PHE A 529 -6.77 9.43 2.74
CA PHE A 529 -6.16 10.18 1.62
C PHE A 529 -6.02 9.32 0.36
N ALA A 530 -6.01 8.00 0.51
CA ALA A 530 -5.94 7.06 -0.59
C ALA A 530 -6.81 5.83 -0.29
N GLN A 531 -7.18 5.13 -1.37
CA GLN A 531 -7.92 3.87 -1.29
C GLN A 531 -7.42 2.88 -2.34
N GLY A 532 -7.29 1.62 -1.93
CA GLY A 532 -6.99 0.50 -2.82
C GLY A 532 -8.24 -0.35 -3.09
N ALA A 533 -8.04 -1.54 -3.68
CA ALA A 533 -9.13 -2.47 -3.95
C ALA A 533 -9.77 -3.01 -2.65
N LEU A 534 -8.96 -3.22 -1.61
CA LEU A 534 -9.39 -3.87 -0.36
C LEU A 534 -9.28 -2.97 0.88
N ARG A 535 -8.47 -1.90 0.85
CA ARG A 535 -8.12 -1.11 2.04
C ARG A 535 -8.25 0.40 1.81
N LEU A 536 -8.44 1.14 2.89
CA LEU A 536 -8.36 2.60 2.97
C LEU A 536 -7.07 3.01 3.71
N ALA A 537 -6.46 4.12 3.32
CA ALA A 537 -5.21 4.62 3.90
C ALA A 537 -5.39 6.00 4.53
N PHE A 538 -4.89 6.16 5.77
CA PHE A 538 -5.04 7.37 6.58
C PHE A 538 -3.67 7.85 7.06
N HIS A 539 -3.42 9.16 7.01
CA HIS A 539 -2.22 9.75 7.61
C HIS A 539 -2.24 9.54 9.13
N ALA A 540 -1.10 9.15 9.69
CA ALA A 540 -0.97 8.86 11.11
C ALA A 540 0.43 9.18 11.67
N ARG A 541 0.51 9.28 13.00
CA ARG A 541 1.75 9.48 13.76
C ARG A 541 1.66 8.77 15.12
N THR A 542 2.77 8.24 15.63
CA THR A 542 2.84 7.67 16.99
C THR A 542 3.12 8.76 18.03
N SER A 543 3.12 8.42 19.32
CA SER A 543 3.17 9.45 20.38
C SER A 543 4.57 10.01 20.62
N PHE A 544 5.59 9.20 20.39
CA PHE A 544 6.98 9.56 20.69
C PHE A 544 7.88 9.38 19.47
N SER A 545 7.36 9.65 18.27
CA SER A 545 8.16 9.66 17.03
C SER A 545 7.81 10.86 16.16
N THR A 546 8.80 11.35 15.41
CA THR A 546 8.60 12.30 14.32
C THR A 546 8.34 11.64 12.98
N ASN A 547 8.44 10.32 12.89
CA ASN A 547 8.15 9.58 11.67
C ASN A 547 6.67 9.71 11.30
N ASN A 548 6.44 9.82 10.00
CA ASN A 548 5.11 9.80 9.41
C ASN A 548 4.72 8.36 9.10
N TYR A 549 3.48 8.00 9.41
CA TYR A 549 2.96 6.67 9.22
C TYR A 549 1.64 6.69 8.46
N VAL A 550 1.26 5.52 7.95
CA VAL A 550 -0.03 5.25 7.34
C VAL A 550 -0.74 4.18 8.16
N VAL A 551 -1.96 4.49 8.58
CA VAL A 551 -2.90 3.48 9.07
C VAL A 551 -3.69 2.96 7.89
N LYS A 552 -3.74 1.63 7.71
CA LYS A 552 -4.62 0.99 6.74
C LYS A 552 -5.74 0.24 7.44
N THR A 553 -6.96 0.37 6.91
CA THR A 553 -8.13 -0.38 7.40
C THR A 553 -8.79 -1.11 6.25
N SER A 554 -9.42 -2.24 6.52
CA SER A 554 -10.19 -2.94 5.48
C SER A 554 -11.41 -2.12 5.07
N LYS A 555 -11.76 -2.16 3.78
CA LYS A 555 -13.03 -1.63 3.26
C LYS A 555 -14.22 -2.48 3.72
N ARG A 556 -13.98 -3.75 4.08
CA ARG A 556 -15.02 -4.67 4.54
C ARG A 556 -15.12 -4.65 6.05
N ARG A 557 -16.34 -4.56 6.57
CA ARG A 557 -16.60 -4.74 8.01
C ARG A 557 -16.38 -6.20 8.40
N GLY A 558 -15.77 -6.44 9.55
CA GLY A 558 -15.60 -7.77 10.13
C GLY A 558 -14.35 -8.54 9.68
N GLU A 559 -13.39 -7.91 9.00
CA GLU A 559 -12.09 -8.57 8.80
C GLU A 559 -11.35 -8.79 10.13
N LEU A 560 -10.80 -10.00 10.25
CA LEU A 560 -10.26 -10.55 11.48
C LEU A 560 -8.76 -10.28 11.56
N LEU A 561 -8.26 -10.10 12.79
CA LEU A 561 -6.84 -9.89 13.07
C LEU A 561 -5.90 -10.95 12.45
N PRO A 562 -6.25 -12.25 12.40
CA PRO A 562 -5.50 -13.27 11.65
C PRO A 562 -5.15 -12.91 10.20
N LEU A 563 -6.04 -12.24 9.46
CA LEU A 563 -5.76 -11.84 8.06
C LEU A 563 -4.62 -10.81 8.01
N PHE A 564 -4.70 -9.78 8.87
CA PHE A 564 -3.66 -8.75 8.96
C PHE A 564 -2.34 -9.29 9.49
N THR A 565 -2.39 -10.27 10.40
CA THR A 565 -1.19 -10.96 10.88
C THR A 565 -0.51 -11.77 9.77
N GLU A 566 -1.28 -12.50 8.97
CA GLU A 566 -0.73 -13.25 7.85
C GLU A 566 -0.10 -12.31 6.81
N ASP A 567 -0.77 -11.19 6.48
CA ASP A 567 -0.20 -10.15 5.60
C ASP A 567 1.11 -9.57 6.17
N MET A 568 1.19 -9.34 7.48
CA MET A 568 2.40 -8.89 8.15
C MET A 568 3.53 -9.93 8.04
N ARG A 569 3.23 -11.23 8.23
CA ARG A 569 4.21 -12.32 8.07
C ARG A 569 4.68 -12.46 6.62
N CYS A 570 3.78 -12.33 5.64
CA CYS A 570 4.14 -12.28 4.21
C CYS A 570 5.20 -11.21 3.97
N GLN A 571 4.95 -9.99 4.45
CA GLN A 571 5.86 -8.85 4.26
C GLN A 571 7.21 -9.07 4.97
N ALA A 572 7.20 -9.72 6.13
CA ALA A 572 8.41 -10.13 6.84
C ALA A 572 9.28 -11.11 6.05
N LEU A 573 8.66 -12.15 5.48
CA LEU A 573 9.36 -13.13 4.65
C LEU A 573 9.93 -12.47 3.39
N CYS A 574 9.17 -11.58 2.75
CA CYS A 574 9.65 -10.79 1.62
C CYS A 574 10.86 -9.93 1.99
N LYS A 575 10.85 -9.31 3.17
CA LYS A 575 11.99 -8.54 3.69
C LYS A 575 13.22 -9.42 3.93
N SER A 576 13.04 -10.63 4.45
CA SER A 576 14.13 -11.60 4.62
C SER A 576 14.75 -12.01 3.28
N PHE A 577 13.95 -12.25 2.24
CA PHE A 577 14.45 -12.43 0.87
C PHE A 577 15.20 -11.19 0.37
N ALA A 578 14.69 -9.97 0.62
CA ALA A 578 15.30 -8.72 0.17
C ALA A 578 16.67 -8.48 0.82
N LEU A 579 16.86 -8.88 2.08
CA LEU A 579 18.15 -8.82 2.76
C LEU A 579 19.20 -9.67 2.04
N GLU A 580 18.87 -10.93 1.73
CA GLU A 580 19.79 -11.79 1.00
C GLU A 580 20.02 -11.29 -0.42
N PHE A 581 18.96 -10.92 -1.14
CA PHE A 581 19.05 -10.33 -2.47
C PHE A 581 19.98 -9.11 -2.52
N ASN A 582 19.80 -8.15 -1.62
CA ASN A 582 20.63 -6.95 -1.55
C ASN A 582 22.10 -7.28 -1.24
N SER A 583 22.36 -8.32 -0.45
CA SER A 583 23.71 -8.76 -0.11
C SER A 583 24.47 -9.34 -1.31
N LEU A 584 23.76 -9.81 -2.33
CA LEU A 584 24.33 -10.41 -3.54
C LEU A 584 24.64 -9.38 -4.65
N LEU A 585 24.23 -8.12 -4.47
CA LEU A 585 24.33 -7.06 -5.49
C LEU A 585 25.26 -5.91 -5.06
N ASP A 586 26.11 -6.12 -4.06
CA ASP A 586 27.11 -5.15 -3.54
C ASP A 586 26.54 -3.75 -3.20
N GLY A 587 25.24 -3.66 -2.92
CA GLY A 587 24.55 -2.41 -2.59
C GLY A 587 24.05 -1.59 -3.78
N GLU A 588 24.25 -2.06 -5.02
CA GLU A 588 23.57 -1.52 -6.20
C GLU A 588 22.16 -2.09 -6.32
N HIS A 589 21.24 -1.30 -6.89
CA HIS A 589 19.88 -1.76 -7.22
C HIS A 589 19.12 -2.42 -6.04
N THR A 590 19.39 -1.97 -4.81
CA THR A 590 18.79 -2.51 -3.59
C THR A 590 17.31 -2.20 -3.48
N ILE A 591 16.57 -3.09 -2.82
CA ILE A 591 15.14 -2.94 -2.52
C ILE A 591 14.89 -3.14 -1.02
N ASP A 592 13.82 -2.57 -0.47
CA ASP A 592 13.48 -2.74 0.94
C ASP A 592 11.96 -2.80 1.13
N PHE A 593 11.48 -3.78 1.89
CA PHE A 593 10.07 -3.88 2.26
C PHE A 593 9.81 -3.18 3.58
N LEU A 594 8.75 -2.36 3.62
CA LEU A 594 8.37 -1.66 4.85
C LEU A 594 8.09 -2.63 6.00
N ALA A 595 8.37 -2.20 7.23
CA ALA A 595 7.86 -2.86 8.41
C ALA A 595 6.36 -2.58 8.58
N THR A 596 5.60 -3.62 8.91
CA THR A 596 4.16 -3.53 9.17
C THR A 596 3.87 -4.06 10.57
N ALA A 597 2.99 -3.40 11.29
CA ALA A 597 2.41 -3.89 12.54
C ALA A 597 0.89 -3.95 12.43
N CYS A 598 0.25 -4.95 13.03
CA CYS A 598 -1.20 -5.13 13.01
C CYS A 598 -1.79 -4.92 14.40
N PHE A 599 -2.97 -4.30 14.49
CA PHE A 599 -3.61 -3.98 15.76
C PHE A 599 -5.11 -4.24 15.73
N LYS A 600 -5.66 -4.48 16.92
CA LYS A 600 -7.11 -4.49 17.15
C LYS A 600 -7.49 -3.22 17.92
N GLY A 601 -8.54 -2.53 17.48
CA GLY A 601 -9.04 -1.33 18.16
C GLY A 601 -9.59 -1.65 19.56
N ASN A 602 -9.27 -0.82 20.56
CA ASN A 602 -9.85 -0.91 21.90
C ASN A 602 -11.16 -0.11 22.01
N SER A 603 -12.04 -0.59 22.88
CA SER A 603 -13.49 -0.38 22.95
C SER A 603 -14.01 1.01 23.38
N SER A 604 -13.36 2.13 23.04
CA SER A 604 -13.82 3.47 23.50
C SER A 604 -14.18 4.48 22.42
N SER A 605 -13.88 4.25 21.14
CA SER A 605 -14.30 5.17 20.06
C SER A 605 -14.37 4.56 18.65
N THR A 606 -13.71 3.43 18.41
CA THR A 606 -13.84 2.62 17.19
C THR A 606 -14.68 1.38 17.48
N ASP A 607 -15.49 0.93 16.52
CA ASP A 607 -16.13 -0.40 16.56
C ASP A 607 -15.07 -1.42 17.01
N ALA A 608 -15.30 -2.09 18.15
CA ALA A 608 -14.33 -2.97 18.84
C ALA A 608 -13.89 -4.21 18.00
N THR A 609 -14.32 -4.25 16.75
CA THR A 609 -14.09 -5.25 15.72
C THR A 609 -13.16 -4.77 14.61
N THR A 610 -12.75 -3.49 14.61
CA THR A 610 -11.94 -2.92 13.52
C THR A 610 -10.45 -3.25 13.71
N CYS A 611 -9.91 -4.06 12.79
CA CYS A 611 -8.49 -4.33 12.69
C CYS A 611 -7.80 -3.29 11.80
N ILE A 612 -6.59 -2.90 12.16
CA ILE A 612 -5.79 -1.92 11.42
C ILE A 612 -4.37 -2.44 11.22
N SER A 613 -3.69 -2.01 10.16
CA SER A 613 -2.23 -2.08 10.08
C SER A 613 -1.61 -0.68 10.12
N LEU A 614 -0.36 -0.62 10.55
CA LEU A 614 0.46 0.58 10.61
C LEU A 614 1.78 0.30 9.88
N GLU A 615 2.16 1.20 8.97
CA GLU A 615 3.42 1.16 8.22
C GLU A 615 3.99 2.58 8.02
N PRO A 616 5.29 2.74 7.74
CA PRO A 616 5.87 4.04 7.38
C PRO A 616 5.16 4.70 6.18
N PHE A 617 5.03 6.02 6.23
CA PHE A 617 4.56 6.80 5.08
C PHE A 617 5.68 6.91 4.03
N LEU A 618 5.33 6.68 2.75
CA LEU A 618 6.22 6.86 1.62
C LEU A 618 5.87 8.14 0.88
N GLU A 619 6.82 9.06 0.83
CA GLU A 619 6.69 10.29 0.05
C GLU A 619 7.27 10.10 -1.36
N GLY A 620 6.44 10.32 -2.37
CA GLY A 620 6.86 10.30 -3.78
C GLY A 620 5.84 9.62 -4.69
N THR A 621 6.28 9.28 -5.90
CA THR A 621 5.42 8.65 -6.92
C THR A 621 5.30 7.15 -6.65
N TYR A 622 4.09 6.70 -6.36
CA TYR A 622 3.77 5.29 -6.18
C TYR A 622 3.75 4.56 -7.53
N VAL A 623 4.50 3.47 -7.64
CA VAL A 623 4.64 2.65 -8.84
C VAL A 623 4.38 1.19 -8.48
N LYS A 624 3.68 0.47 -9.37
CA LYS A 624 3.55 -0.98 -9.32
C LYS A 624 4.46 -1.58 -10.39
N TYR A 625 5.55 -2.24 -10.00
CA TYR A 625 6.57 -2.77 -10.90
C TYR A 625 6.16 -4.12 -11.50
N ASN A 626 5.51 -4.97 -10.71
CA ASN A 626 4.83 -6.16 -11.23
C ASN A 626 3.56 -6.45 -10.43
N GLY A 627 2.74 -7.39 -10.93
CA GLY A 627 1.49 -7.77 -10.30
C GLY A 627 1.42 -9.25 -9.94
N ASN A 628 0.47 -9.61 -9.10
CA ASN A 628 0.22 -11.00 -8.73
C ASN A 628 -0.36 -11.89 -9.84
N ALA A 629 -0.73 -11.31 -10.99
CA ALA A 629 -1.29 -12.03 -12.14
C ALA A 629 -0.55 -11.73 -13.45
N GLY A 630 0.79 -11.69 -13.40
CA GLY A 630 1.65 -11.59 -14.59
C GLY A 630 1.79 -10.18 -15.19
N TYR A 631 1.26 -9.14 -14.55
CA TYR A 631 1.53 -7.74 -14.93
C TYR A 631 3.00 -7.38 -14.73
N VAL A 632 3.59 -6.66 -15.68
CA VAL A 632 4.96 -6.13 -15.64
C VAL A 632 4.94 -4.68 -16.13
N GLU A 633 5.62 -3.80 -15.41
CA GLU A 633 5.81 -2.40 -15.81
C GLU A 633 6.73 -2.29 -17.04
N ASP A 634 6.25 -1.68 -18.13
CA ASP A 634 6.99 -1.54 -19.41
C ASP A 634 8.01 -0.37 -19.38
N ARG A 635 8.92 -0.41 -18.39
CA ARG A 635 10.07 0.50 -18.26
C ARG A 635 11.34 -0.29 -17.93
N PRO A 636 11.92 -1.04 -18.89
CA PRO A 636 13.06 -1.93 -18.63
C PRO A 636 14.36 -1.17 -18.27
N ASP A 637 14.45 0.10 -18.65
CA ASP A 637 15.60 0.96 -18.32
C ASP A 637 15.56 1.50 -16.89
N ASP A 638 14.42 1.41 -16.20
CA ASP A 638 14.30 1.80 -14.78
C ASP A 638 15.06 0.77 -13.90
N PRO A 639 16.12 1.19 -13.19
CA PRO A 639 16.92 0.28 -12.38
C PRO A 639 16.11 -0.39 -11.26
N VAL A 640 15.11 0.29 -10.70
CA VAL A 640 14.26 -0.28 -9.66
C VAL A 640 13.33 -1.33 -10.25
N ASN A 641 12.81 -1.08 -11.46
CA ASN A 641 12.00 -2.07 -12.17
C ASN A 641 12.82 -3.33 -12.47
N ARG A 642 14.07 -3.18 -12.97
CA ARG A 642 14.96 -4.33 -13.20
C ARG A 642 15.21 -5.14 -11.92
N ALA A 643 15.50 -4.45 -10.82
CA ALA A 643 15.69 -5.07 -9.51
C ALA A 643 14.44 -5.83 -9.07
N CYS A 644 13.24 -5.24 -9.25
CA CYS A 644 11.97 -5.87 -8.89
C CYS A 644 11.72 -7.16 -9.69
N GLN A 645 11.90 -7.15 -11.02
CA GLN A 645 11.71 -8.37 -11.82
C GLN A 645 12.73 -9.46 -11.44
N ALA A 646 13.98 -9.07 -11.23
CA ALA A 646 15.03 -10.00 -10.82
C ALA A 646 14.81 -10.54 -9.40
N PHE A 647 14.28 -9.72 -8.49
CA PHE A 647 13.93 -10.14 -7.13
C PHE A 647 12.83 -11.20 -7.12
N SER A 648 11.74 -10.98 -7.88
CA SER A 648 10.68 -11.98 -8.03
C SER A 648 11.24 -13.32 -8.54
N HIS A 649 12.09 -13.29 -9.57
CA HIS A 649 12.77 -14.48 -10.09
C HIS A 649 13.72 -15.11 -9.06
N PHE A 650 14.52 -14.30 -8.37
CA PHE A 650 15.43 -14.74 -7.31
C PHE A 650 14.67 -15.49 -6.21
N THR A 651 13.51 -15.01 -5.76
CA THR A 651 12.75 -15.69 -4.70
C THR A 651 12.30 -17.09 -5.11
N PHE A 652 11.95 -17.29 -6.38
CA PHE A 652 11.62 -18.60 -6.95
C PHE A 652 12.84 -19.52 -7.01
N GLU A 653 13.98 -19.01 -7.49
CA GLU A 653 15.22 -19.77 -7.55
C GLU A 653 15.72 -20.16 -6.15
N ARG A 654 15.79 -19.18 -5.23
CA ARG A 654 16.30 -19.31 -3.85
C ARG A 654 15.47 -20.28 -3.01
N SER A 655 14.16 -20.34 -3.26
CA SER A 655 13.23 -21.24 -2.59
C SER A 655 13.07 -22.60 -3.28
N LYS A 656 13.82 -22.87 -4.37
CA LYS A 656 13.68 -24.10 -5.18
C LYS A 656 12.25 -24.31 -5.68
N GLY A 657 11.61 -23.22 -6.10
CA GLY A 657 10.27 -23.19 -6.65
C GLY A 657 9.14 -23.34 -5.63
N GLN A 658 9.40 -23.14 -4.34
CA GLN A 658 8.38 -23.17 -3.29
C GLN A 658 7.66 -21.83 -3.11
N PHE A 659 8.36 -20.72 -3.33
CA PHE A 659 7.83 -19.37 -3.14
C PHE A 659 8.11 -18.49 -4.35
N LEU A 660 7.21 -17.57 -4.67
CA LEU A 660 7.44 -16.49 -5.62
C LEU A 660 6.84 -15.20 -5.07
N VAL A 661 7.68 -14.20 -4.80
CA VAL A 661 7.24 -12.88 -4.36
C VAL A 661 6.91 -12.03 -5.57
N CYS A 662 5.73 -11.41 -5.59
CA CYS A 662 5.22 -10.56 -6.65
C CYS A 662 4.36 -9.43 -6.07
N ASP A 663 3.63 -8.72 -6.94
CA ASP A 663 2.90 -7.50 -6.56
C ASP A 663 3.83 -6.42 -5.98
N LEU A 664 5.03 -6.33 -6.55
CA LEU A 664 6.06 -5.40 -6.08
C LEU A 664 5.65 -3.97 -6.42
N GLN A 665 5.38 -3.18 -5.38
CA GLN A 665 4.84 -1.84 -5.51
C GLN A 665 5.30 -0.95 -4.35
N GLY A 666 5.44 0.36 -4.61
CA GLY A 666 5.89 1.32 -3.61
C GLY A 666 6.47 2.59 -4.23
N VAL A 667 7.41 3.23 -3.55
CA VAL A 667 8.04 4.48 -3.99
C VAL A 667 9.54 4.28 -4.09
N GLY A 668 10.08 4.39 -5.32
CA GLY A 668 11.47 4.03 -5.59
C GLY A 668 11.75 2.62 -5.10
N LYS A 669 12.85 2.44 -4.35
CA LYS A 669 13.27 1.15 -3.79
C LYS A 669 12.49 0.66 -2.57
N PHE A 670 11.63 1.49 -1.98
CA PHE A 670 10.85 1.13 -0.80
C PHE A 670 9.50 0.55 -1.21
N LEU A 671 9.28 -0.72 -0.90
CA LEU A 671 8.16 -1.53 -1.35
C LEU A 671 7.21 -1.86 -0.18
N THR A 672 5.93 -2.07 -0.47
CA THR A 672 4.89 -2.42 0.51
C THR A 672 3.82 -3.30 -0.12
N ASP A 673 3.01 -3.97 0.72
CA ASP A 673 1.93 -4.89 0.32
C ASP A 673 2.34 -5.93 -0.76
N PRO A 674 3.45 -6.68 -0.59
CA PRO A 674 3.80 -7.74 -1.53
C PRO A 674 2.84 -8.94 -1.44
N VAL A 675 2.85 -9.77 -2.47
CA VAL A 675 2.11 -11.04 -2.53
C VAL A 675 3.09 -12.20 -2.69
N ILE A 676 2.81 -13.29 -1.98
CA ILE A 676 3.55 -14.55 -2.13
C ILE A 676 2.64 -15.59 -2.79
N HIS A 677 3.09 -16.13 -3.92
CA HIS A 677 2.60 -17.40 -4.44
C HIS A 677 3.40 -18.53 -3.80
N THR A 678 2.74 -19.57 -3.32
CA THR A 678 3.38 -20.74 -2.68
C THR A 678 2.92 -22.04 -3.33
N ALA A 679 3.82 -23.02 -3.43
CA ALA A 679 3.50 -24.37 -3.87
C ALA A 679 2.82 -25.22 -2.77
N ASP A 680 2.94 -24.81 -1.51
CA ASP A 680 2.26 -25.43 -0.37
C ASP A 680 0.96 -24.68 -0.06
N ASP A 681 -0.18 -25.37 -0.23
CA ASP A 681 -1.53 -24.86 0.03
C ASP A 681 -1.82 -24.53 1.50
N ASN A 682 -0.94 -24.95 2.43
CA ASN A 682 -1.08 -24.65 3.85
C ASN A 682 -0.34 -23.38 4.27
N ARG A 683 0.56 -22.87 3.43
CA ARG A 683 1.30 -21.62 3.67
C ARG A 683 0.47 -20.43 3.22
N PHE A 684 0.40 -19.39 4.05
CA PHE A 684 -0.33 -18.15 3.74
C PHE A 684 -1.75 -18.38 3.19
N LYS A 685 -2.51 -19.25 3.87
CA LYS A 685 -3.80 -19.78 3.39
C LYS A 685 -4.93 -18.75 3.46
N LEU A 686 -4.82 -17.75 4.34
CA LEU A 686 -5.82 -16.68 4.46
C LEU A 686 -5.69 -15.64 3.34
N SER A 687 -4.52 -15.54 2.73
CA SER A 687 -4.18 -14.61 1.67
C SER A 687 -5.02 -14.88 0.43
N ARG A 688 -5.75 -13.85 0.02
CA ARG A 688 -6.66 -13.93 -1.12
C ARG A 688 -5.98 -13.72 -2.46
N THR A 689 -4.75 -13.24 -2.44
CA THR A 689 -3.96 -12.84 -3.60
C THR A 689 -2.93 -13.91 -4.00
N ASN A 690 -2.72 -14.92 -3.15
CA ASN A 690 -1.97 -16.13 -3.46
C ASN A 690 -2.73 -16.97 -4.51
N LEU A 691 -2.13 -17.10 -5.70
CA LEU A 691 -2.67 -17.88 -6.82
C LEU A 691 -1.96 -19.23 -7.00
N GLY A 692 -1.06 -19.58 -6.06
CA GLY A 692 -0.30 -20.83 -6.06
C GLY A 692 0.55 -21.00 -7.31
N LEU A 693 0.68 -22.25 -7.77
CA LEU A 693 1.46 -22.61 -8.95
C LEU A 693 1.02 -21.85 -10.22
N GLU A 694 -0.28 -21.59 -10.37
CA GLU A 694 -0.82 -20.86 -11.52
C GLU A 694 -0.36 -19.41 -11.54
N GLY A 695 -0.26 -18.77 -10.36
CA GLY A 695 0.36 -17.46 -10.20
C GLY A 695 1.84 -17.45 -10.59
N MET A 696 2.58 -18.50 -10.23
CA MET A 696 3.99 -18.65 -10.60
C MET A 696 4.15 -18.82 -12.12
N LYS A 697 3.30 -19.65 -12.75
CA LYS A 697 3.28 -19.81 -14.21
C LYS A 697 2.99 -18.48 -14.91
N LEU A 698 2.02 -17.71 -14.41
CA LEU A 698 1.67 -16.38 -14.94
C LEU A 698 2.84 -15.40 -14.85
N PHE A 699 3.62 -15.41 -13.77
CA PHE A 699 4.84 -14.62 -13.69
C PHE A 699 5.85 -15.02 -14.77
N PHE A 700 6.19 -16.30 -14.88
CA PHE A 700 7.17 -16.77 -15.87
C PHE A 700 6.68 -16.67 -17.32
N ALA A 701 5.36 -16.57 -17.54
CA ALA A 701 4.80 -16.32 -18.86
C ALA A 701 5.15 -14.92 -19.39
N SER A 702 5.32 -13.93 -18.50
CA SER A 702 5.63 -12.54 -18.84
C SER A 702 7.02 -12.06 -18.43
N HIS A 703 7.75 -12.85 -17.66
CA HIS A 703 9.09 -12.52 -17.18
C HIS A 703 10.15 -12.74 -18.25
N GLU A 704 11.00 -11.73 -18.44
CA GLU A 704 12.21 -11.80 -19.25
C GLU A 704 13.43 -11.54 -18.38
N CYS A 705 14.41 -12.44 -18.42
CA CYS A 705 15.64 -12.28 -17.63
C CYS A 705 16.42 -11.04 -18.07
N ASN A 706 16.60 -10.12 -17.12
CA ASN A 706 17.40 -8.91 -17.30
C ASN A 706 18.85 -9.11 -16.79
N ASP A 707 19.64 -8.04 -16.80
CA ASP A 707 21.05 -8.08 -16.39
C ASP A 707 21.24 -8.53 -14.94
N GLU A 708 20.31 -8.18 -14.04
CA GLU A 708 20.36 -8.60 -12.63
C GLU A 708 20.08 -10.10 -12.48
N CYS A 709 19.13 -10.65 -13.25
CA CYS A 709 18.91 -12.10 -13.29
C CYS A 709 20.18 -12.85 -13.71
N ARG A 710 20.89 -12.33 -14.72
CA ARG A 710 22.13 -12.93 -15.24
C ARG A 710 23.28 -12.77 -14.23
N ARG A 711 23.40 -11.60 -13.60
CA ARG A 711 24.39 -11.32 -12.53
C ARG A 711 24.23 -12.28 -11.35
N LEU A 712 22.98 -12.58 -10.97
CA LEU A 712 22.67 -13.54 -9.90
C LEU A 712 22.79 -15.02 -10.33
N GLY A 713 23.01 -15.29 -11.62
CA GLY A 713 23.11 -16.65 -12.15
C GLY A 713 21.83 -17.46 -12.00
N LEU A 714 20.65 -16.83 -12.13
CA LEU A 714 19.36 -17.49 -12.01
C LEU A 714 19.14 -18.43 -13.21
N ARG A 715 18.77 -19.69 -12.94
CA ARG A 715 18.69 -20.74 -13.98
C ARG A 715 17.27 -21.06 -14.42
N SER A 716 16.30 -20.88 -13.54
CA SER A 716 14.89 -21.12 -13.87
C SER A 716 14.40 -20.21 -14.98
N SER A 717 13.59 -20.77 -15.87
CA SER A 717 12.96 -20.10 -16.99
C SER A 717 11.60 -20.73 -17.28
N GLN A 718 10.79 -20.03 -18.07
CA GLN A 718 9.53 -20.55 -18.62
C GLN A 718 9.68 -21.96 -19.23
N ALA A 719 10.76 -22.20 -19.99
CA ALA A 719 11.03 -23.51 -20.60
C ALA A 719 11.29 -24.61 -19.56
N THR A 720 12.00 -24.30 -18.49
CA THR A 720 12.25 -25.26 -17.39
C THR A 720 10.97 -25.56 -16.60
N LEU A 721 10.08 -24.58 -16.42
CA LEU A 721 8.77 -24.80 -15.81
C LEU A 721 7.88 -25.65 -16.72
N ALA A 722 7.85 -25.38 -18.03
CA ALA A 722 7.04 -26.10 -19.02
C ALA A 722 7.46 -27.56 -19.19
N SER A 723 8.77 -27.84 -19.18
CA SER A 723 9.31 -29.20 -19.27
C SER A 723 9.22 -30.00 -17.96
N GLY A 724 8.84 -29.36 -16.85
CA GLY A 724 8.90 -29.96 -15.51
C GLY A 724 10.31 -30.23 -14.99
N THR A 725 11.35 -29.92 -15.79
CA THR A 725 12.75 -30.16 -15.43
C THR A 725 13.24 -28.99 -14.57
N ARG A 726 13.23 -29.18 -13.26
CA ARG A 726 13.63 -28.13 -12.31
C ARG A 726 15.12 -28.22 -12.01
N VAL A 727 15.89 -27.30 -12.58
CA VAL A 727 17.29 -27.12 -12.24
C VAL A 727 17.46 -25.75 -11.60
N PHE A 728 17.83 -25.75 -10.32
CA PHE A 728 18.07 -24.54 -9.55
C PHE A 728 19.56 -24.36 -9.29
N ARG A 729 19.96 -23.15 -8.96
CA ARG A 729 21.25 -22.87 -8.34
C ARG A 729 21.36 -23.64 -7.01
N GLU A 730 22.45 -24.39 -6.85
CA GLU A 730 22.65 -25.28 -5.69
C GLU A 730 23.21 -24.54 -4.46
N ALA A 731 24.07 -23.53 -4.67
CA ALA A 731 24.77 -22.83 -3.61
C ALA A 731 24.60 -21.31 -3.72
N TRP A 732 24.27 -20.68 -2.59
CA TRP A 732 24.17 -19.23 -2.44
C TRP A 732 25.34 -18.72 -1.59
N PRO A 733 26.01 -17.62 -1.98
CA PRO A 733 27.06 -17.01 -1.17
C PRO A 733 26.55 -16.67 0.23
N THR A 734 27.44 -16.75 1.22
CA THR A 734 27.11 -16.32 2.58
C THR A 734 26.82 -14.83 2.61
N MET A 735 25.77 -14.45 3.34
CA MET A 735 25.30 -13.07 3.47
C MET A 735 26.42 -12.09 3.81
N ALA A 736 26.43 -10.95 3.12
CA ALA A 736 27.19 -9.77 3.52
C ALA A 736 26.65 -9.17 4.84
N ASP A 737 27.45 -8.29 5.43
CA ASP A 737 27.24 -7.65 6.73
C ASP A 737 26.08 -6.62 6.70
N VAL A 738 24.83 -7.09 6.60
CA VAL A 738 23.60 -6.26 6.60
C VAL A 738 22.80 -6.43 7.89
N VAL A 739 22.17 -5.34 8.35
CA VAL A 739 21.34 -5.30 9.57
C VAL A 739 20.08 -4.46 9.32
N CYS A 740 19.06 -4.62 10.15
CA CYS A 740 17.87 -3.76 10.11
C CYS A 740 17.94 -2.68 11.19
N CYS A 741 17.35 -1.52 10.91
CA CYS A 741 17.10 -0.50 11.93
C CYS A 741 16.28 -1.11 13.09
N SER A 742 16.74 -0.94 14.32
CA SER A 742 16.14 -1.53 15.51
C SER A 742 14.79 -0.92 15.92
N ASN A 743 14.36 0.17 15.29
CA ASN A 743 12.98 0.61 15.43
C ASN A 743 12.07 -0.39 14.70
N LYS A 744 11.25 -1.14 15.45
CA LYS A 744 10.31 -2.16 14.91
C LYS A 744 9.27 -1.59 13.94
N MET A 745 9.06 -0.28 13.96
CA MET A 745 8.17 0.42 13.04
C MET A 745 8.91 0.99 11.81
N CYS A 746 10.23 0.81 11.72
CA CYS A 746 11.05 1.25 10.60
C CYS A 746 11.70 0.06 9.89
N GLU A 747 12.49 -0.72 10.62
CA GLU A 747 13.28 -1.86 10.14
C GLU A 747 14.03 -1.63 8.81
N ARG A 748 14.35 -0.39 8.46
CA ARG A 748 15.09 -0.08 7.22
C ARG A 748 16.33 -0.97 7.13
N ILE A 749 16.55 -1.60 5.97
CA ILE A 749 17.74 -2.40 5.70
C ILE A 749 18.95 -1.47 5.60
N LEU A 750 20.00 -1.77 6.36
CA LEU A 750 21.24 -1.01 6.46
C LEU A 750 22.42 -1.94 6.17
N ARG A 751 23.48 -1.41 5.56
CA ARG A 751 24.79 -2.07 5.66
C ARG A 751 25.31 -1.86 7.06
N ARG A 752 25.91 -2.87 7.68
CA ARG A 752 26.38 -2.79 9.08
C ARG A 752 27.46 -1.72 9.26
N ALA A 753 28.30 -1.51 8.25
CA ALA A 753 29.26 -0.40 8.21
C ALA A 753 28.60 0.99 8.25
N GLU A 754 27.36 1.11 7.76
CA GLU A 754 26.58 2.35 7.74
C GLU A 754 25.63 2.47 8.94
N ALA A 755 25.48 1.40 9.73
CA ALA A 755 24.53 1.35 10.84
C ALA A 755 25.10 2.00 12.10
N ASN A 756 24.35 2.93 12.69
CA ASN A 756 24.77 3.61 13.91
C ASN A 756 24.47 2.73 15.14
N ALA A 757 25.46 2.48 15.98
CA ALA A 757 25.34 1.69 17.21
C ALA A 757 25.89 2.47 18.42
N PRO A 758 25.10 3.42 18.98
CA PRO A 758 25.56 4.24 20.10
C PRO A 758 25.78 3.40 21.36
N GLU A 759 26.85 3.69 22.12
CA GLU A 759 27.21 2.94 23.34
C GLU A 759 26.09 2.84 24.37
N ARG A 760 25.21 3.86 24.42
CA ARG A 760 24.04 3.91 25.31
C ARG A 760 23.01 2.80 25.04
N PHE A 761 23.02 2.22 23.83
CA PHE A 761 22.09 1.19 23.39
C PHE A 761 22.86 0.04 22.72
N PRO A 762 23.63 -0.75 23.48
CA PRO A 762 24.45 -1.82 22.92
C PRO A 762 23.58 -2.89 22.27
N GLY A 763 23.98 -3.35 21.08
CA GLY A 763 23.26 -4.35 20.30
C GLY A 763 22.10 -3.80 19.45
N TYR A 764 21.85 -2.48 19.48
CA TYR A 764 20.85 -1.82 18.64
C TYR A 764 21.51 -1.04 17.51
N HIS A 765 20.93 -1.13 16.31
CA HIS A 765 21.39 -0.51 15.08
C HIS A 765 20.37 0.52 14.60
N TRP A 766 20.79 1.74 14.27
CA TRP A 766 19.87 2.83 13.95
C TRP A 766 20.20 3.45 12.59
N CYS A 767 19.15 3.71 11.81
CA CYS A 767 19.26 4.51 10.60
C CYS A 767 19.42 6.00 10.94
N ASP A 768 19.90 6.75 9.96
CA ASP A 768 20.03 8.21 9.93
C ASP A 768 18.77 8.98 10.38
N VAL A 769 17.57 8.44 10.09
CA VAL A 769 16.30 9.06 10.46
C VAL A 769 15.89 8.74 11.91
N CYS A 770 16.17 7.54 12.40
CA CYS A 770 15.72 7.11 13.73
C CYS A 770 16.73 7.47 14.84
N LEU A 771 18.03 7.54 14.54
CA LEU A 771 19.05 7.85 15.54
C LEU A 771 18.79 9.20 16.25
N PRO A 772 18.53 10.34 15.55
CA PRO A 772 18.32 11.63 16.23
C PRO A 772 17.09 11.64 17.15
N GLN A 773 16.11 10.77 16.90
CA GLN A 773 14.90 10.67 17.72
C GLN A 773 15.18 10.07 19.11
N LEU A 774 16.26 9.30 19.27
CA LEU A 774 16.64 8.78 20.59
C LEU A 774 16.89 9.94 21.56
N GLU A 775 17.64 10.95 21.13
CA GLU A 775 17.95 12.14 21.91
C GLU A 775 16.76 13.10 21.98
N ALA A 776 16.09 13.37 20.86
CA ALA A 776 14.97 14.32 20.80
C ALA A 776 13.81 13.96 21.76
N PHE A 777 13.63 12.67 22.07
CA PHE A 777 12.62 12.18 23.01
C PHE A 777 13.20 11.67 24.34
N THR A 778 14.44 12.06 24.67
CA THR A 778 15.03 11.79 25.98
C THR A 778 14.48 12.77 27.02
N VAL A 779 14.00 12.23 28.14
CA VAL A 779 13.49 12.99 29.28
C VAL A 779 14.18 12.55 30.55
N LYS A 780 14.34 13.49 31.50
CA LYS A 780 14.83 13.21 32.85
C LYS A 780 13.65 12.86 33.75
N TRP A 781 13.72 11.71 34.43
CA TRP A 781 12.68 11.18 35.30
C TRP A 781 13.22 10.92 36.70
N SER A 782 12.40 11.24 37.70
CA SER A 782 12.66 10.85 39.09
C SER A 782 12.12 9.45 39.36
N CYS A 783 12.95 8.60 39.95
CA CYS A 783 12.64 7.22 40.28
C CYS A 783 11.48 7.10 41.28
N VAL A 784 10.50 6.24 40.98
CA VAL A 784 9.29 6.03 41.80
C VAL A 784 9.51 5.10 43.00
N GLU A 785 10.70 4.51 43.16
CA GLU A 785 11.01 3.61 44.29
C GLU A 785 11.08 4.38 45.63
N PRO A 786 10.57 3.82 46.75
CA PRO A 786 10.68 4.45 48.07
C PRO A 786 12.15 4.63 48.49
N GLY A 787 12.58 5.87 48.76
CA GLY A 787 13.95 6.18 49.18
C GLY A 787 14.42 7.56 48.70
N PRO A 788 15.75 7.82 48.71
CA PRO A 788 16.31 9.05 48.14
C PRO A 788 15.84 9.23 46.69
N THR A 789 15.50 10.45 46.29
CA THR A 789 15.09 10.75 44.92
C THR A 789 16.29 10.63 43.98
N HIS A 790 16.19 9.71 43.01
CA HIS A 790 17.22 9.50 42.00
C HIS A 790 16.65 9.89 40.64
N ASP A 791 17.33 10.79 39.94
CA ASP A 791 16.97 11.10 38.57
C ASP A 791 17.71 10.19 37.59
N PHE A 792 17.05 9.81 36.50
CA PHE A 792 17.64 9.08 35.39
C PHE A 792 17.05 9.56 34.08
N GLU A 793 17.82 9.43 33.01
CA GLU A 793 17.33 9.75 31.68
C GLU A 793 16.73 8.54 30.98
N VAL A 794 15.67 8.78 30.21
CA VAL A 794 14.97 7.75 29.47
C VAL A 794 14.51 8.28 28.11
N SER A 795 14.86 7.58 27.03
CA SER A 795 14.36 7.89 25.68
C SER A 795 12.99 7.28 25.47
N ARG A 796 11.94 8.09 25.40
CA ARG A 796 10.57 7.58 25.17
C ARG A 796 10.40 6.96 23.79
N PHE A 797 11.10 7.49 22.78
CA PHE A 797 11.16 6.92 21.44
C PHE A 797 11.74 5.51 21.46
N PHE A 798 12.83 5.27 22.19
CA PHE A 798 13.39 3.92 22.31
C PHE A 798 12.35 2.93 22.81
N TYR A 799 11.72 3.17 23.96
CA TYR A 799 10.75 2.23 24.53
C TYR A 799 9.52 2.07 23.64
N GLU A 800 8.98 3.14 23.05
CA GLU A 800 7.88 3.05 22.08
C GLU A 800 8.27 2.20 20.85
N SER A 801 9.46 2.41 20.30
CA SER A 801 9.97 1.67 19.13
C SER A 801 10.17 0.17 19.40
N GLN A 802 10.36 -0.21 20.67
CA GLN A 802 10.49 -1.61 21.08
C GLN A 802 9.15 -2.23 21.49
N GLY A 803 8.07 -1.45 21.56
CA GLY A 803 6.78 -1.87 22.10
C GLY A 803 6.75 -1.99 23.62
N LEU A 804 7.70 -1.35 24.32
CA LEU A 804 7.90 -1.44 25.75
C LEU A 804 7.34 -0.19 26.46
N PRO A 805 6.90 -0.33 27.74
CA PRO A 805 6.47 0.82 28.51
C PRO A 805 7.69 1.65 28.88
N THR A 806 7.54 2.98 28.91
CA THR A 806 8.61 3.82 29.44
C THR A 806 8.78 3.52 30.94
N PRO A 807 9.96 3.09 31.38
CA PRO A 807 10.16 2.57 32.73
C PRO A 807 10.26 3.67 33.77
N ARG A 808 9.53 3.53 34.89
CA ARG A 808 9.44 4.56 35.95
C ARG A 808 10.45 4.42 37.09
N LYS A 809 11.21 3.32 37.12
CA LYS A 809 12.29 3.07 38.09
C LYS A 809 13.64 3.36 37.45
N CYS A 810 14.64 3.82 38.19
CA CYS A 810 16.00 3.96 37.66
C CYS A 810 16.65 2.57 37.43
N PRO A 811 17.72 2.47 36.61
CA PRO A 811 18.36 1.18 36.29
C PRO A 811 18.72 0.36 37.53
N ARG A 812 19.32 0.98 38.55
CA ARG A 812 19.69 0.32 39.82
C ARG A 812 18.50 -0.37 40.50
N HIS A 813 17.35 0.29 40.57
CA HIS A 813 16.16 -0.28 41.20
C HIS A 813 15.43 -1.31 40.32
N ARG A 814 15.64 -1.29 39.00
CA ARG A 814 15.16 -2.36 38.11
C ARG A 814 15.96 -3.63 38.30
N GLU A 815 17.28 -3.52 38.35
CA GLU A 815 18.20 -4.65 38.56
C GLU A 815 17.99 -5.27 39.95
N ALA A 816 17.89 -4.45 41.00
CA ALA A 816 17.59 -4.92 42.35
C ALA A 816 16.22 -5.62 42.44
N GLY A 817 15.21 -5.09 41.74
CA GLY A 817 13.87 -5.69 41.63
C GLY A 817 13.87 -7.03 40.88
N ALA A 818 14.65 -7.16 39.81
CA ALA A 818 14.81 -8.41 39.07
C ALA A 818 15.51 -9.49 39.91
N LEU A 819 16.58 -9.12 40.64
CA LEU A 819 17.29 -10.02 41.56
C LEU A 819 16.42 -10.48 42.74
N THR A 820 15.55 -9.61 43.26
CA THR A 820 14.59 -9.98 44.31
C THR A 820 13.44 -10.84 43.77
N ALA A 821 12.95 -10.58 42.56
CA ALA A 821 11.96 -11.43 41.90
C ALA A 821 12.51 -12.84 41.60
N ALA A 822 13.75 -12.94 41.10
CA ALA A 822 14.42 -14.21 40.86
C ALA A 822 14.67 -15.03 42.14
N ARG A 823 14.99 -14.35 43.26
CA ARG A 823 15.14 -14.96 44.59
C ARG A 823 13.81 -15.40 45.22
N SER A 824 12.71 -14.70 44.92
CA SER A 824 11.37 -15.10 45.35
C SER A 824 10.84 -16.27 44.53
N ALA A 825 11.10 -16.32 43.22
CA ALA A 825 10.72 -17.43 42.36
C ALA A 825 11.42 -18.76 42.74
N THR A 826 12.68 -18.70 43.18
CA THR A 826 13.43 -19.85 43.72
C THR A 826 12.99 -20.29 45.12
N ARG A 827 12.32 -19.44 45.90
CA ARG A 827 11.71 -19.84 47.20
C ARG A 827 10.33 -20.48 47.07
N THR A 828 9.64 -20.30 45.94
CA THR A 828 8.34 -20.92 45.67
C THR A 828 8.42 -22.26 44.94
N SER A 829 9.61 -22.72 44.51
CA SER A 829 9.77 -23.97 43.75
C SER A 829 10.08 -25.22 44.58
N SER A 830 9.91 -25.19 45.91
CA SER A 830 10.04 -26.40 46.74
C SER A 830 8.68 -27.03 47.05
N ARG A 831 7.97 -27.51 46.02
CA ARG A 831 7.02 -28.65 46.08
C ARG A 831 6.40 -28.94 44.69
N SER A 832 6.56 -30.20 44.27
CA SER A 832 5.89 -30.95 43.18
C SER A 832 6.18 -30.61 41.70
N ASP A 833 7.25 -31.25 41.21
CA ASP A 833 7.43 -32.04 39.97
C ASP A 833 6.62 -31.81 38.66
N THR A 834 7.44 -31.52 37.63
CA THR A 834 7.58 -32.15 36.30
C THR A 834 6.83 -31.64 35.05
N VAL A 835 7.67 -31.33 34.06
CA VAL A 835 7.53 -31.22 32.60
C VAL A 835 7.24 -29.82 32.02
N LEU A 836 8.18 -29.38 31.16
CA LEU A 836 8.27 -28.17 30.32
C LEU A 836 9.00 -26.95 30.93
N ASP A 837 10.33 -26.99 30.87
CA ASP A 837 11.17 -25.80 31.02
C ASP A 837 12.32 -25.79 30.00
N THR A 838 12.05 -25.20 28.83
CA THR A 838 13.05 -24.65 27.90
C THR A 838 12.32 -23.61 27.07
N MET A 839 12.59 -22.30 27.29
CA MET A 839 12.42 -21.17 26.33
C MET A 839 12.44 -19.77 26.97
N ALA A 840 12.81 -19.58 28.24
CA ALA A 840 12.70 -18.27 28.89
C ALA A 840 14.01 -17.52 29.21
N ASP A 841 15.20 -18.05 28.91
CA ASP A 841 16.46 -17.49 29.47
C ASP A 841 17.53 -17.10 28.42
N ARG A 842 17.12 -16.47 27.31
CA ARG A 842 18.06 -16.08 26.22
C ARG A 842 18.22 -14.58 25.95
N THR A 843 17.66 -13.67 26.75
CA THR A 843 17.67 -12.24 26.38
C THR A 843 18.66 -11.35 27.12
N ILE A 844 19.52 -11.86 28.03
CA ILE A 844 20.46 -11.00 28.81
C ILE A 844 21.94 -11.45 28.78
N ALA A 845 22.33 -12.47 27.99
CA ALA A 845 23.74 -12.90 27.90
C ALA A 845 24.22 -13.08 26.45
N SER A 846 24.40 -11.97 25.72
CA SER A 846 24.92 -11.98 24.35
C SER A 846 26.08 -11.00 24.11
N THR A 847 26.91 -10.72 25.13
CA THR A 847 28.05 -9.79 24.97
C THR A 847 29.39 -10.29 25.48
N ARG A 848 29.56 -11.57 25.86
CA ARG A 848 30.88 -12.10 26.30
C ARG A 848 31.21 -13.56 25.97
N VAL A 849 30.78 -14.10 24.82
CA VAL A 849 31.18 -15.49 24.42
C VAL A 849 31.69 -15.56 22.97
N ALA A 850 32.15 -14.44 22.39
CA ALA A 850 32.68 -14.43 21.02
C ALA A 850 34.15 -14.88 20.88
N ASP A 851 34.94 -14.96 21.96
CA ASP A 851 36.39 -15.25 21.86
C ASP A 851 36.83 -16.63 22.39
N GLY A 852 35.91 -17.51 22.81
CA GLY A 852 36.26 -18.75 23.53
C GLY A 852 36.04 -20.08 22.80
N LEU A 853 35.41 -20.09 21.62
CA LEU A 853 34.86 -21.33 21.02
C LEU A 853 35.47 -21.70 19.65
N TRP A 854 36.59 -21.06 19.27
CA TRP A 854 37.28 -21.31 18.00
C TRP A 854 38.56 -22.18 18.10
N SER A 855 38.90 -22.72 19.26
CA SER A 855 40.11 -23.55 19.46
C SER A 855 39.87 -25.05 19.62
N SER A 856 38.62 -25.54 19.74
CA SER A 856 38.36 -26.94 20.10
C SER A 856 37.72 -27.82 19.01
N LEU A 857 37.61 -27.34 17.76
CA LEU A 857 37.01 -28.09 16.64
C LEU A 857 37.98 -28.32 15.45
N ARG A 858 39.29 -28.32 15.71
CA ARG A 858 40.32 -28.56 14.69
C ARG A 858 41.14 -29.85 14.89
N SER A 859 40.69 -30.78 15.73
CA SER A 859 41.44 -32.01 16.06
C SER A 859 40.61 -33.29 16.07
N ALA A 860 39.65 -33.45 15.14
CA ALA A 860 38.88 -34.70 15.04
C ALA A 860 38.40 -34.98 13.60
N THR A 861 39.31 -35.03 12.64
CA THR A 861 39.13 -35.73 11.34
C THR A 861 40.50 -36.03 10.73
N GLU A 862 41.29 -36.84 11.42
CA GLU A 862 42.27 -37.75 10.81
C GLU A 862 42.00 -39.13 11.43
N ILE A 863 42.03 -40.17 10.59
CA ILE A 863 41.75 -41.60 10.86
C ILE A 863 40.29 -42.03 10.59
N ALA A 864 39.99 -42.32 9.32
CA ALA A 864 39.43 -43.58 8.79
C ALA A 864 38.86 -43.35 7.38
#